data_AF-A0A933KBM4-F1
#
_entry.id   AF-A0A933KBM4-F1
#
_cell.length_a   1.000
_cell.length_b   1.000
_cell.length_c   1.000
_cell.angle_alpha   90.00
_cell.angle_beta   90.00
_cell.angle_gamma   90.00
#
_symmetry.space_group_name_H-M   'P 1'
#
loop_
_entity.id
_entity.type
_entity.pdbx_description
1 polymer ?
#
loop_
_entity_poly.entity_id
_entity_poly.type
_entity_poly.pdbx_seq_one_letter_code
_entity_poly.pdbx_strand_id
1 'polypeptide(L)'
;MRPASLLPLLLALVASTTASVLALEPSATNAARTKASPASEAVGIRAESVAALEKLNSDSTTPWEVRWDGATGLPARIYGGSTEPLGATPEEAARAFLKRHSAVFAIASADRDLRTMEIRESLGGRHVRFLQHLRGLPVFGADVSVHMDRSLAVHTVNSAYVPLQGTADMAATVTREAALERARSAARVEGELRAPASADKVLFARDGKAAIAWLVMLPARSPLGDFQVVVDASSAEVLSLENLIRHAEAKAKVFNPNPVVAMKNNSFRDGNDADNSAWAGAYKEVTLQGLDSSGKLRGQFVDATLGTLAEEEPQAGPYNFTRNQKPFEQVMVYFHIDRAQRYIQSIGFTNINNRVQRANAHGTNDDNSWFSPATKELTFGDGGVDDAEDSDIIMHEYGHSIQDNQVPGFGGRGEAGAMGEGFGDYMASTMRADLTFQRECVGSWDGVAYSSDNPPCLRRVDSTKHYPEQIEGEVHADGEIWSASVWQLWNKLGKAVTDKLVLESHFHLSPQAKFADGANAILQADKSLFQGAHLKEIKQVFVARGILKSSAKLRISLKDKATGKPCAGRVNVSGLQASLQVPAGGLLEAEIAPGAYTMSVSSFGYLTQDGRAVEVQEDQTVDVEFVLESAPRFAVTGSVKRADTGEAVSARIYVADTPIEPVQTSGSAGTFSVELPAGKYTFKAVAFGFRASVLADVEIAGPRSLEFKLASLPPVLLVDDDDGASVETFFKAALTAGQFDVWTVKSDGQLTDDGLLGYPTVVWFTGADYRQTLSEQDQALIKQYLQAGGRLMLSGQEIAYSLKDTSFLKDVLAAEFVADAASVRKVKGASMEFAIEGGDGANNQQYPDVVKAAGAGSREYFAYDGDASGSAALALVRSGAKALYFAFGFEAIDTAANRAKVMKLALDFLRPTLAERASRLAAMDAMRQAAPAAEQTRWMALEESYEKLIAGELASASAADQARLRDLLARPAMAKFRILRTAGQ
;
A
#
# COMPACT_ATOMS: atom_id res chain seq x y z
N MET A 1 19.72 61.69 -45.06
CA MET A 1 20.64 61.84 -46.21
C MET A 1 21.19 60.46 -46.56
N ARG A 2 21.00 59.99 -47.81
CA ARG A 2 21.71 58.83 -48.43
C ARG A 2 22.97 59.35 -49.15
N PRO A 3 24.02 58.54 -49.42
CA PRO A 3 24.12 57.67 -50.63
C PRO A 3 24.87 56.31 -50.36
N ALA A 4 24.71 55.19 -51.08
CA ALA A 4 25.10 54.81 -52.48
C ALA A 4 26.61 55.04 -52.77
N SER A 5 27.45 54.20 -53.40
CA SER A 5 27.41 52.86 -54.03
C SER A 5 28.80 52.57 -54.67
N LEU A 6 29.13 51.28 -54.90
CA LEU A 6 30.01 50.67 -55.95
C LEU A 6 31.53 50.36 -55.74
N LEU A 7 31.83 49.08 -56.06
CA LEU A 7 33.05 48.23 -56.23
C LEU A 7 34.07 48.72 -57.31
N PRO A 8 35.25 48.08 -57.66
CA PRO A 8 35.62 46.63 -57.61
C PRO A 8 37.13 46.18 -57.41
N LEU A 9 37.32 44.84 -57.38
CA LEU A 9 38.38 43.98 -58.03
C LEU A 9 39.42 43.18 -57.19
N LEU A 10 39.61 41.91 -57.61
CA LEU A 10 40.31 40.70 -57.08
C LEU A 10 41.87 40.77 -57.10
N LEU A 11 42.73 39.91 -56.50
CA LEU A 11 42.77 38.42 -56.34
C LEU A 11 43.96 37.94 -55.41
N ALA A 12 43.79 36.78 -54.74
CA ALA A 12 44.76 35.75 -54.22
C ALA A 12 45.62 36.03 -52.94
N LEU A 13 45.86 35.14 -51.95
CA LEU A 13 45.82 33.65 -51.86
C LEU A 13 45.74 33.11 -50.37
N VAL A 14 44.89 32.10 -50.14
CA VAL A 14 44.90 30.92 -49.19
C VAL A 14 45.00 31.08 -47.65
N ALA A 15 43.91 30.71 -46.93
CA ALA A 15 43.84 29.55 -45.99
C ALA A 15 42.45 29.34 -45.33
N SER A 16 42.01 28.07 -45.33
CA SER A 16 41.06 27.35 -44.44
C SER A 16 39.55 27.69 -44.30
N THR A 17 38.75 26.66 -44.65
CA THR A 17 37.52 26.12 -44.00
C THR A 17 36.16 26.80 -44.21
N THR A 18 35.53 26.42 -45.34
CA THR A 18 34.17 25.86 -45.50
C THR A 18 32.97 26.46 -44.74
N ALA A 19 32.24 27.35 -45.43
CA ALA A 19 30.79 27.53 -45.28
C ALA A 19 30.17 27.63 -46.69
N SER A 20 29.32 26.68 -47.06
CA SER A 20 28.52 26.73 -48.29
C SER A 20 27.10 27.13 -47.94
N VAL A 21 26.67 28.24 -48.54
CA VAL A 21 25.32 28.81 -48.49
C VAL A 21 24.42 27.99 -49.41
N LEU A 22 23.37 27.37 -48.86
CA LEU A 22 22.28 26.75 -49.62
C LEU A 22 21.22 27.81 -49.95
N ALA A 23 20.96 27.98 -51.25
CA ALA A 23 19.77 28.67 -51.76
C ALA A 23 18.59 27.69 -51.84
N LEU A 24 17.40 28.25 -51.65
CA LEU A 24 16.11 27.58 -51.52
C LEU A 24 15.68 26.76 -52.74
N GLU A 25 15.13 25.57 -52.47
CA GLU A 25 14.13 24.90 -53.29
C GLU A 25 12.82 24.69 -52.48
N PRO A 26 11.64 24.61 -53.13
CA PRO A 26 10.35 24.61 -52.44
C PRO A 26 10.03 23.24 -51.82
N SER A 27 9.53 23.33 -50.59
CA SER A 27 8.92 22.28 -49.76
C SER A 27 8.08 21.27 -50.54
N ALA A 28 8.59 20.04 -50.61
CA ALA A 28 7.82 18.85 -50.98
C ALA A 28 7.03 18.37 -49.75
N THR A 29 5.71 18.41 -49.88
CA THR A 29 4.75 17.89 -48.92
C THR A 29 4.66 16.36 -48.99
N ASN A 30 4.42 15.74 -47.83
CA ASN A 30 3.89 14.39 -47.59
C ASN A 30 4.69 13.18 -48.13
N ALA A 31 5.44 12.56 -47.23
CA ALA A 31 5.65 11.11 -47.22
C ALA A 31 5.39 10.58 -45.81
N ALA A 32 4.15 10.17 -45.54
CA ALA A 32 3.83 9.32 -44.41
C ALA A 32 4.50 7.95 -44.63
N ARG A 33 5.58 7.65 -43.90
CA ARG A 33 6.17 6.32 -43.82
C ARG A 33 5.54 5.59 -42.62
N THR A 34 4.75 4.57 -42.91
CA THR A 34 4.30 3.56 -41.96
C THR A 34 5.50 2.78 -41.42
N LYS A 35 5.54 2.56 -40.10
CA LYS A 35 6.50 1.69 -39.43
C LYS A 35 6.13 0.23 -39.70
N ALA A 36 6.86 -0.44 -40.60
CA ALA A 36 7.04 -1.88 -40.55
C ALA A 36 8.20 -2.22 -39.60
N SER A 37 8.10 -3.36 -38.91
CA SER A 37 9.12 -3.91 -37.99
C SER A 37 10.49 -4.13 -38.66
N PRO A 38 11.61 -4.22 -37.91
CA PRO A 38 12.94 -3.96 -38.43
C PRO A 38 13.54 -5.16 -39.16
N ALA A 39 13.82 -4.98 -40.45
CA ALA A 39 14.97 -5.47 -41.22
C ALA A 39 14.58 -5.55 -42.71
N SER A 40 14.97 -4.55 -43.49
CA SER A 40 15.25 -4.76 -44.91
C SER A 40 16.45 -3.91 -45.28
N GLU A 41 17.57 -4.55 -45.56
CA GLU A 41 18.65 -3.96 -46.35
C GLU A 41 18.04 -3.23 -47.56
N ALA A 42 18.51 -2.02 -47.88
CA ALA A 42 18.04 -1.31 -49.06
C ALA A 42 18.21 -2.22 -50.29
N VAL A 43 17.08 -2.64 -50.88
CA VAL A 43 17.10 -3.51 -52.05
C VAL A 43 17.76 -2.72 -53.18
N GLY A 44 18.92 -3.17 -53.64
CA GLY A 44 19.63 -2.55 -54.76
C GLY A 44 18.74 -2.48 -56.01
N ILE A 45 18.95 -1.44 -56.83
CA ILE A 45 18.24 -1.26 -58.10
C ILE A 45 18.36 -2.54 -58.94
N ARG A 46 17.24 -3.04 -59.48
CA ARG A 46 17.23 -4.29 -60.25
C ARG A 46 17.94 -4.11 -61.58
N ALA A 47 19.05 -4.83 -61.77
CA ALA A 47 19.85 -4.78 -63.00
C ALA A 47 19.02 -5.08 -64.27
N GLU A 48 18.06 -6.01 -64.19
CA GLU A 48 17.16 -6.35 -65.30
C GLU A 48 16.27 -5.17 -65.72
N SER A 49 15.76 -4.39 -64.76
CA SER A 49 14.95 -3.21 -65.01
C SER A 49 15.78 -2.07 -65.60
N VAL A 50 17.03 -1.91 -65.17
CA VAL A 50 17.98 -0.94 -65.74
C VAL A 50 18.26 -1.27 -67.20
N ALA A 51 18.64 -2.53 -67.50
CA ALA A 51 18.89 -2.97 -68.86
C ALA A 51 17.65 -2.84 -69.77
N ALA A 52 16.45 -3.12 -69.23
CA ALA A 52 15.20 -2.94 -69.96
C ALA A 52 14.89 -1.45 -70.26
N LEU A 53 15.21 -0.55 -69.33
CA LEU A 53 15.06 0.90 -69.52
C LEU A 53 16.08 1.47 -70.51
N GLU A 54 17.34 1.01 -70.46
CA GLU A 54 18.38 1.38 -71.44
C GLU A 54 17.95 0.99 -72.85
N LYS A 55 17.37 -0.21 -73.01
CA LYS A 55 16.79 -0.64 -74.29
C LYS A 55 15.59 0.21 -74.73
N LEU A 56 14.72 0.60 -73.79
CA LEU A 56 13.64 1.54 -74.11
C LEU A 56 14.20 2.89 -74.61
N ASN A 57 15.29 3.38 -73.99
CA ASN A 57 15.95 4.62 -74.39
C ASN A 57 16.69 4.52 -75.72
N SER A 58 17.27 3.38 -76.07
CA SER A 58 17.89 3.18 -77.40
C SER A 58 16.87 3.21 -78.54
N ASP A 59 15.62 2.82 -78.25
CA ASP A 59 14.53 2.78 -79.23
C ASP A 59 13.71 4.09 -79.28
N SER A 60 14.07 5.10 -78.47
CA SER A 60 13.32 6.35 -78.30
C SER A 60 14.06 7.56 -78.86
N THR A 61 13.35 8.49 -79.51
CA THR A 61 13.91 9.75 -80.03
C THR A 61 14.22 10.75 -78.92
N THR A 62 13.54 10.64 -77.79
CA THR A 62 13.79 11.40 -76.55
C THR A 62 14.02 10.42 -75.40
N PRO A 63 15.12 10.54 -74.63
CA PRO A 63 15.41 9.61 -73.54
C PRO A 63 14.38 9.74 -72.42
N TRP A 64 13.94 8.61 -71.90
CA TRP A 64 13.12 8.49 -70.71
C TRP A 64 13.96 8.64 -69.45
N GLU A 65 13.50 9.51 -68.56
CA GLU A 65 13.97 9.64 -67.19
C GLU A 65 13.24 8.65 -66.29
N VAL A 66 13.89 8.25 -65.20
CA VAL A 66 13.37 7.28 -64.24
C VAL A 66 13.50 7.78 -62.81
N ARG A 67 12.43 7.57 -62.04
CA ARG A 67 12.48 7.61 -60.58
C ARG A 67 12.33 6.18 -60.05
N TRP A 68 13.35 5.72 -59.34
CA TRP A 68 13.37 4.40 -58.71
C TRP A 68 12.61 4.41 -57.38
N ASP A 69 11.97 3.28 -57.06
CA ASP A 69 11.47 2.97 -55.74
C ASP A 69 12.60 2.34 -54.90
N GLY A 70 12.98 3.01 -53.81
CA GLY A 70 14.05 2.54 -52.93
C GLY A 70 13.71 1.29 -52.10
N ALA A 71 12.43 0.89 -52.03
CA ALA A 71 12.00 -0.30 -51.31
C ALA A 71 11.97 -1.55 -52.22
N THR A 72 11.64 -1.39 -53.51
CA THR A 72 11.48 -2.53 -54.43
C THR A 72 12.61 -2.66 -55.45
N GLY A 73 13.40 -1.61 -55.64
CA GLY A 73 14.43 -1.52 -56.68
C GLY A 73 13.87 -1.44 -58.10
N LEU A 74 12.55 -1.22 -58.26
CA LEU A 74 11.85 -1.07 -59.54
C LEU A 74 11.59 0.41 -59.88
N PRO A 75 11.33 0.75 -61.15
CA PRO A 75 10.89 2.09 -61.53
C PRO A 75 9.51 2.41 -60.93
N ALA A 76 9.45 3.38 -60.03
CA ALA A 76 8.19 3.94 -59.54
C ALA A 76 7.54 4.85 -60.61
N ARG A 77 8.36 5.45 -61.47
CA ARG A 77 7.94 6.30 -62.58
C ARG A 77 8.97 6.33 -63.69
N ILE A 78 8.52 6.32 -64.94
CA ILE A 78 9.29 6.77 -66.10
C ILE A 78 8.57 7.93 -66.79
N TYR A 79 9.30 8.91 -67.29
CA TYR A 79 8.72 10.13 -67.88
C TYR A 79 9.71 10.82 -68.83
N GLY A 80 9.25 11.83 -69.57
CA GLY A 80 10.10 12.68 -70.43
C GLY A 80 10.37 12.11 -71.83
N GLY A 81 10.16 10.81 -72.04
CA GLY A 81 10.15 10.20 -73.37
C GLY A 81 8.79 10.29 -74.06
N SER A 82 8.71 9.83 -75.31
CA SER A 82 7.47 9.71 -76.06
C SER A 82 7.53 8.50 -76.99
N THR A 83 6.39 7.87 -77.22
CA THR A 83 6.25 6.77 -78.18
C THR A 83 5.50 7.24 -79.42
N GLU A 84 5.60 6.51 -80.52
CA GLU A 84 4.57 6.59 -81.58
C GLU A 84 3.23 6.06 -81.03
N PRO A 85 2.07 6.46 -81.58
CA PRO A 85 0.77 5.95 -81.17
C PRO A 85 0.70 4.41 -81.16
N LEU A 86 0.35 3.81 -80.02
CA LEU A 86 0.43 2.35 -79.80
C LEU A 86 -0.91 1.59 -79.85
N GLY A 87 -1.99 2.21 -80.34
CA GLY A 87 -3.32 1.60 -80.42
C GLY A 87 -4.39 2.56 -80.92
N ALA A 88 -5.63 2.08 -81.10
CA ALA A 88 -6.76 2.91 -81.53
C ALA A 88 -7.52 3.54 -80.35
N THR A 89 -7.40 2.96 -79.16
CA THR A 89 -7.99 3.49 -77.92
C THR A 89 -6.91 3.74 -76.84
N PRO A 90 -7.20 4.56 -75.82
CA PRO A 90 -6.27 4.80 -74.72
C PRO A 90 -5.88 3.53 -73.98
N GLU A 91 -6.84 2.63 -73.74
CA GLU A 91 -6.57 1.37 -73.08
C GLU A 91 -5.69 0.45 -73.94
N GLU A 92 -5.95 0.36 -75.24
CA GLU A 92 -5.11 -0.41 -76.18
C GLU A 92 -3.67 0.13 -76.19
N ALA A 93 -3.49 1.44 -76.31
CA ALA A 93 -2.17 2.06 -76.31
C ALA A 93 -1.42 1.81 -74.98
N ALA A 94 -2.13 1.94 -73.84
CA ALA A 94 -1.56 1.68 -72.53
C ALA A 94 -1.16 0.21 -72.33
N ARG A 95 -2.01 -0.73 -72.74
CA ARG A 95 -1.72 -2.18 -72.66
C ARG A 95 -0.59 -2.57 -73.61
N ALA A 96 -0.56 -2.03 -74.83
CA ALA A 96 0.50 -2.27 -75.78
C ALA A 96 1.87 -1.82 -75.24
N PHE A 97 1.93 -0.63 -74.63
CA PHE A 97 3.15 -0.14 -73.98
C PHE A 97 3.59 -1.06 -72.83
N LEU A 98 2.71 -1.34 -71.88
CA LEU A 98 3.04 -2.16 -70.70
C LEU A 98 3.41 -3.60 -71.07
N LYS A 99 2.85 -4.14 -72.18
CA LYS A 99 3.20 -5.46 -72.70
C LYS A 99 4.57 -5.47 -73.37
N ARG A 100 4.88 -4.46 -74.18
CA ARG A 100 6.18 -4.33 -74.87
C ARG A 100 7.32 -4.08 -73.88
N HIS A 101 7.05 -3.35 -72.81
CA HIS A 101 8.06 -2.90 -71.84
C HIS A 101 7.83 -3.46 -70.43
N SER A 102 7.21 -4.64 -70.32
CA SER A 102 6.85 -5.24 -69.03
C SER A 102 8.04 -5.47 -68.10
N ALA A 103 9.21 -5.80 -68.67
CA ALA A 103 10.46 -6.02 -67.95
C ALA A 103 10.95 -4.77 -67.19
N VAL A 104 10.64 -3.56 -67.66
CA VAL A 104 10.98 -2.30 -66.97
C VAL A 104 10.38 -2.30 -65.57
N PHE A 105 9.13 -2.73 -65.44
CA PHE A 105 8.37 -2.71 -64.18
C PHE A 105 8.21 -4.09 -63.53
N ALA A 106 8.92 -5.11 -64.03
CA ALA A 106 8.76 -6.51 -63.64
C ALA A 106 7.29 -7.02 -63.70
N ILE A 107 6.50 -6.51 -64.65
CA ILE A 107 5.13 -6.96 -64.87
C ILE A 107 5.15 -8.35 -65.49
N ALA A 108 4.60 -9.35 -64.79
CA ALA A 108 4.61 -10.72 -65.28
C ALA A 108 3.69 -10.91 -66.50
N SER A 109 2.49 -10.33 -66.49
CA SER A 109 1.63 -10.23 -67.67
C SER A 109 0.63 -9.08 -67.54
N ALA A 110 0.72 -8.08 -68.41
CA ALA A 110 -0.22 -6.95 -68.41
C ALA A 110 -1.67 -7.38 -68.71
N ASP A 111 -1.86 -8.37 -69.57
CA ASP A 111 -3.21 -8.87 -69.93
C ASP A 111 -3.84 -9.67 -68.77
N ARG A 112 -3.03 -10.49 -68.07
CA ARG A 112 -3.51 -11.32 -66.97
C ARG A 112 -3.66 -10.53 -65.68
N ASP A 113 -2.64 -9.74 -65.33
CA ASP A 113 -2.46 -9.19 -63.98
C ASP A 113 -3.02 -7.77 -63.86
N LEU A 114 -3.34 -7.06 -64.93
CA LEU A 114 -3.84 -5.68 -64.85
C LEU A 114 -5.30 -5.59 -65.29
N ARG A 115 -6.16 -5.10 -64.38
CA ARG A 115 -7.56 -4.79 -64.66
C ARG A 115 -7.74 -3.28 -64.72
N THR A 116 -8.41 -2.80 -65.76
CA THR A 116 -8.66 -1.36 -65.94
C THR A 116 -9.59 -0.88 -64.84
N MET A 117 -9.11 0.04 -64.00
CA MET A 117 -9.94 0.71 -63.02
C MET A 117 -10.68 1.87 -63.66
N GLU A 118 -9.93 2.66 -64.44
CA GLU A 118 -10.41 3.95 -64.89
C GLU A 118 -9.67 4.44 -66.13
N ILE A 119 -10.42 5.08 -67.02
CA ILE A 119 -9.91 5.84 -68.16
C ILE A 119 -10.45 7.27 -68.02
N ARG A 120 -9.56 8.27 -68.00
CA ARG A 120 -9.93 9.69 -67.95
C ARG A 120 -9.28 10.45 -69.09
N GLU A 121 -10.01 11.43 -69.62
CA GLU A 121 -9.46 12.47 -70.49
C GLU A 121 -9.32 13.78 -69.71
N SER A 122 -8.21 14.48 -69.92
CA SER A 122 -7.94 15.81 -69.38
C SER A 122 -7.61 16.78 -70.50
N LEU A 123 -7.39 18.05 -70.17
CA LEU A 123 -6.93 19.04 -71.14
C LEU A 123 -5.59 18.61 -71.79
N GLY A 124 -4.71 17.98 -71.01
CA GLY A 124 -3.35 17.59 -71.41
C GLY A 124 -3.24 16.25 -72.14
N GLY A 125 -4.28 15.42 -72.17
CA GLY A 125 -4.21 14.11 -72.81
C GLY A 125 -5.14 13.09 -72.19
N ARG A 126 -4.77 11.80 -72.31
CA ARG A 126 -5.58 10.67 -71.84
C ARG A 126 -4.79 9.85 -70.82
N HIS A 127 -5.51 9.26 -69.86
CA HIS A 127 -4.93 8.59 -68.71
C HIS A 127 -5.65 7.28 -68.46
N VAL A 128 -4.90 6.19 -68.31
CA VAL A 128 -5.44 4.86 -68.02
C VAL A 128 -4.81 4.37 -66.72
N ARG A 129 -5.64 3.98 -65.75
CA ARG A 129 -5.20 3.40 -64.49
C ARG A 129 -5.65 1.94 -64.40
N PHE A 130 -4.72 1.07 -64.07
CA PHE A 130 -4.94 -0.35 -63.86
C PHE A 130 -4.67 -0.74 -62.41
N LEU A 131 -5.48 -1.65 -61.86
CA LEU A 131 -5.21 -2.32 -60.59
C LEU A 131 -4.63 -3.70 -60.83
N GLN A 132 -3.52 -4.01 -60.15
CA GLN A 132 -2.96 -5.35 -60.19
C GLN A 132 -3.92 -6.35 -59.53
N HIS A 133 -4.15 -7.46 -60.22
CA HIS A 133 -4.86 -8.62 -59.74
C HIS A 133 -3.97 -9.85 -59.86
N LEU A 134 -4.05 -10.72 -58.88
CA LEU A 134 -3.45 -12.04 -58.95
C LEU A 134 -4.49 -13.06 -58.50
N ARG A 135 -4.74 -14.08 -59.34
CA ARG A 135 -5.78 -15.11 -59.12
C ARG A 135 -7.18 -14.54 -58.84
N GLY A 136 -7.52 -13.41 -59.44
CA GLY A 136 -8.84 -12.78 -59.33
C GLY A 136 -9.03 -11.88 -58.11
N LEU A 137 -8.04 -11.78 -57.21
CA LEU A 137 -8.06 -10.82 -56.10
C LEU A 137 -7.21 -9.59 -56.41
N PRO A 138 -7.66 -8.38 -56.03
CA PRO A 138 -6.87 -7.17 -56.16
C PRO A 138 -5.69 -7.20 -55.19
N VAL A 139 -4.53 -6.72 -55.64
CA VAL A 139 -3.34 -6.53 -54.79
C VAL A 139 -3.42 -5.14 -54.16
N PHE A 140 -3.42 -5.07 -52.83
CA PHE A 140 -3.57 -3.83 -52.09
C PHE A 140 -2.42 -2.85 -52.42
N GLY A 141 -2.77 -1.61 -52.77
CA GLY A 141 -1.81 -0.55 -53.08
C GLY A 141 -1.04 -0.70 -54.40
N ALA A 142 -1.32 -1.72 -55.22
CA ALA A 142 -0.54 -2.02 -56.41
C ALA A 142 -1.25 -1.63 -57.71
N ASP A 143 -1.17 -0.36 -58.09
CA ASP A 143 -1.72 0.17 -59.34
C ASP A 143 -0.66 0.67 -60.32
N VAL A 144 -1.02 0.69 -61.60
CA VAL A 144 -0.18 1.18 -62.69
C VAL A 144 -0.97 2.19 -63.50
N SER A 145 -0.42 3.40 -63.70
CA SER A 145 -1.06 4.43 -64.51
C SER A 145 -0.19 4.81 -65.71
N VAL A 146 -0.82 4.89 -66.88
CA VAL A 146 -0.20 5.24 -68.16
C VAL A 146 -0.84 6.52 -68.68
N HIS A 147 0.00 7.49 -69.02
CA HIS A 147 -0.41 8.80 -69.49
C HIS A 147 0.12 9.02 -70.91
N MET A 148 -0.77 9.50 -71.77
CA MET A 148 -0.52 9.71 -73.19
C MET A 148 -1.12 11.03 -73.66
N ASP A 149 -0.60 11.54 -74.77
CA ASP A 149 -1.15 12.73 -75.41
C ASP A 149 -2.46 12.41 -76.18
N ARG A 150 -3.00 13.41 -76.87
CA ARG A 150 -4.23 13.24 -77.68
C ARG A 150 -4.06 12.31 -78.89
N SER A 151 -2.82 12.12 -79.36
CA SER A 151 -2.48 11.19 -80.44
C SER A 151 -2.33 9.74 -79.96
N LEU A 152 -2.43 9.49 -78.65
CA LEU A 152 -2.20 8.20 -77.99
C LEU A 152 -0.71 7.80 -77.89
N ALA A 153 0.20 8.77 -78.02
CA ALA A 153 1.61 8.59 -77.71
C ALA A 153 1.82 8.57 -76.18
N VAL A 154 2.32 7.46 -75.64
CA VAL A 154 2.65 7.31 -74.22
C VAL A 154 3.91 8.10 -73.89
N HIS A 155 3.84 8.94 -72.85
CA HIS A 155 4.95 9.80 -72.41
C HIS A 155 5.27 9.70 -70.92
N THR A 156 4.39 9.10 -70.10
CA THR A 156 4.63 8.88 -68.66
C THR A 156 3.96 7.60 -68.21
N VAL A 157 4.66 6.82 -67.38
CA VAL A 157 4.07 5.67 -66.64
C VAL A 157 4.46 5.77 -65.17
N ASN A 158 3.48 5.69 -64.27
CA ASN A 158 3.72 5.46 -62.84
C ASN A 158 3.35 4.01 -62.51
N SER A 159 4.16 3.35 -61.69
CA SER A 159 3.94 1.96 -61.32
C SER A 159 4.18 1.75 -59.83
N ALA A 160 3.18 1.18 -59.17
CA ALA A 160 3.29 0.55 -57.86
C ALA A 160 3.11 -0.98 -57.98
N TYR A 161 3.35 -1.55 -59.18
CA TYR A 161 3.21 -3.00 -59.40
C TYR A 161 4.12 -3.79 -58.46
N VAL A 162 3.57 -4.80 -57.79
CA VAL A 162 4.32 -5.65 -56.85
C VAL A 162 4.57 -7.01 -57.50
N PRO A 163 5.83 -7.39 -57.80
CA PRO A 163 6.15 -8.69 -58.39
C PRO A 163 6.04 -9.79 -57.32
N LEU A 164 4.85 -10.35 -57.16
CA LEU A 164 4.57 -11.41 -56.19
C LEU A 164 4.90 -12.79 -56.75
N GLN A 165 5.65 -13.60 -55.99
CA GLN A 165 5.87 -15.02 -56.28
C GLN A 165 4.80 -15.88 -55.56
N GLY A 166 4.26 -16.94 -56.19
CA GLY A 166 3.36 -17.89 -55.50
C GLY A 166 4.10 -18.61 -54.38
N THR A 167 3.52 -18.98 -53.24
CA THR A 167 2.20 -19.53 -52.92
C THR A 167 1.59 -18.83 -51.70
N ALA A 168 0.43 -18.19 -51.84
CA ALA A 168 -0.38 -17.82 -50.68
C ALA A 168 -0.96 -19.10 -50.07
N ASP A 169 -0.83 -19.27 -48.75
CA ASP A 169 -1.66 -20.20 -48.00
C ASP A 169 -3.11 -19.73 -48.16
N MET A 170 -3.96 -20.55 -48.81
CA MET A 170 -5.31 -20.15 -49.23
C MET A 170 -6.36 -20.33 -48.10
N ALA A 171 -5.93 -20.60 -46.88
CA ALA A 171 -6.83 -20.78 -45.74
C ALA A 171 -7.29 -19.43 -45.19
N ALA A 172 -8.24 -18.78 -45.88
CA ALA A 172 -8.96 -17.62 -45.36
C ALA A 172 -10.06 -18.12 -44.39
N THR A 173 -9.68 -18.39 -43.14
CA THR A 173 -10.57 -18.89 -42.06
C THR A 173 -11.36 -17.78 -41.38
N VAL A 174 -10.88 -16.54 -41.42
CA VAL A 174 -11.53 -15.38 -40.81
C VAL A 174 -12.71 -14.94 -41.68
N THR A 175 -13.91 -14.89 -41.11
CA THR A 175 -15.13 -14.43 -41.79
C THR A 175 -15.10 -12.91 -42.00
N ARG A 176 -15.95 -12.43 -42.91
CA ARG A 176 -16.11 -11.00 -43.17
C ARG A 176 -16.53 -10.24 -41.92
N GLU A 177 -17.44 -10.82 -41.15
CA GLU A 177 -17.99 -10.27 -39.91
C GLU A 177 -16.93 -10.20 -38.82
N ALA A 178 -16.15 -11.28 -38.64
CA ALA A 178 -15.05 -11.29 -37.68
C ALA A 178 -13.96 -10.26 -38.03
N ALA A 179 -13.67 -10.05 -39.31
CA ALA A 179 -12.75 -9.01 -39.75
C ALA A 179 -13.29 -7.60 -39.48
N LEU A 180 -14.59 -7.37 -39.69
CA LEU A 180 -15.26 -6.09 -39.36
C LEU A 180 -15.24 -5.81 -37.86
N GLU A 181 -15.54 -6.80 -37.02
CA GLU A 181 -15.47 -6.68 -35.57
C GLU A 181 -14.03 -6.41 -35.11
N ARG A 182 -13.06 -7.16 -35.65
CA ARG A 182 -11.65 -6.96 -35.36
C ARG A 182 -11.18 -5.56 -35.74
N ALA A 183 -11.56 -5.08 -36.92
CA ALA A 183 -11.23 -3.75 -37.39
C ALA A 183 -11.89 -2.66 -36.52
N ARG A 184 -13.15 -2.82 -36.14
CA ARG A 184 -13.84 -1.88 -35.22
C ARG A 184 -13.18 -1.83 -33.85
N SER A 185 -12.81 -2.99 -33.31
CA SER A 185 -12.09 -3.09 -32.04
C SER A 185 -10.71 -2.43 -32.14
N ALA A 186 -9.96 -2.71 -33.20
CA ALA A 186 -8.63 -2.13 -33.42
C ALA A 186 -8.67 -0.60 -33.60
N ALA A 187 -9.65 -0.10 -34.35
CA ALA A 187 -9.87 1.33 -34.57
C ALA A 187 -10.65 2.02 -33.42
N ARG A 188 -11.03 1.26 -32.38
CA ARG A 188 -11.81 1.71 -31.21
C ARG A 188 -13.08 2.47 -31.60
N VAL A 189 -13.76 2.00 -32.64
CA VAL A 189 -14.96 2.66 -33.15
C VAL A 189 -16.16 2.30 -32.28
N GLU A 190 -16.76 3.33 -31.68
CA GLU A 190 -17.94 3.24 -30.83
C GLU A 190 -19.18 3.80 -31.53
N GLY A 191 -20.32 3.15 -31.35
CA GLY A 191 -21.61 3.61 -31.88
C GLY A 191 -21.75 3.52 -33.41
N GLU A 192 -22.61 4.39 -33.95
CA GLU A 192 -22.99 4.38 -35.36
C GLU A 192 -21.87 4.89 -36.28
N LEU A 193 -21.76 4.27 -37.46
CA LEU A 193 -20.91 4.78 -38.54
C LEU A 193 -21.63 5.90 -39.30
N ARG A 194 -20.85 6.78 -39.92
CA ARG A 194 -21.33 7.81 -40.85
C ARG A 194 -21.84 7.21 -42.17
N ALA A 195 -21.32 6.03 -42.55
CA ALA A 195 -21.74 5.27 -43.72
C ALA A 195 -21.50 3.75 -43.49
N PRO A 196 -22.12 2.85 -44.26
CA PRO A 196 -21.89 1.42 -44.13
C PRO A 196 -20.42 1.05 -44.28
N ALA A 197 -19.93 0.17 -43.40
CA ALA A 197 -18.58 -0.38 -43.50
C ALA A 197 -18.44 -1.33 -44.70
N SER A 198 -17.29 -1.28 -45.39
CA SER A 198 -16.92 -2.27 -46.40
C SER A 198 -15.86 -3.23 -45.84
N ALA A 199 -15.80 -4.43 -46.41
CA ALA A 199 -14.81 -5.45 -46.08
C ALA A 199 -14.63 -6.33 -47.32
N ASP A 200 -13.54 -6.10 -48.05
CA ASP A 200 -13.25 -6.72 -49.33
C ASP A 200 -11.97 -7.57 -49.24
N LYS A 201 -11.96 -8.73 -49.89
CA LYS A 201 -10.74 -9.56 -49.92
C LYS A 201 -9.70 -8.96 -50.86
N VAL A 202 -8.49 -8.79 -50.36
CA VAL A 202 -7.33 -8.29 -51.09
C VAL A 202 -6.15 -9.22 -50.90
N LEU A 203 -5.17 -9.13 -51.78
CA LEU A 203 -3.83 -9.68 -51.55
C LEU A 203 -2.94 -8.58 -50.96
N PHE A 204 -2.43 -8.81 -49.76
CA PHE A 204 -1.48 -7.92 -49.11
C PHE A 204 -0.06 -8.46 -49.32
N ALA A 205 0.85 -7.62 -49.78
CA ALA A 205 2.24 -8.00 -50.03
C ALA A 205 3.08 -7.86 -48.75
N ARG A 206 3.74 -8.95 -48.33
CA ARG A 206 4.67 -8.97 -47.20
C ARG A 206 5.91 -9.75 -47.62
N ASP A 207 7.09 -9.12 -47.55
CA ASP A 207 8.39 -9.73 -47.90
C ASP A 207 8.42 -10.39 -49.30
N GLY A 208 7.75 -9.77 -50.29
CA GLY A 208 7.65 -10.30 -51.66
C GLY A 208 6.67 -11.48 -51.84
N LYS A 209 5.97 -11.88 -50.78
CA LYS A 209 4.93 -12.91 -50.78
C LYS A 209 3.54 -12.29 -50.62
N ALA A 210 2.52 -12.99 -51.12
CA ALA A 210 1.13 -12.57 -51.04
C ALA A 210 0.40 -13.28 -49.88
N ALA A 211 -0.29 -12.53 -49.03
CA ALA A 211 -1.24 -13.05 -48.05
C ALA A 211 -2.66 -12.58 -48.39
N ILE A 212 -3.68 -13.43 -48.14
CA ILE A 212 -5.08 -13.00 -48.27
C ILE A 212 -5.43 -12.18 -47.03
N ALA A 213 -5.99 -10.99 -47.23
CA ALA A 213 -6.43 -10.11 -46.16
C ALA A 213 -7.80 -9.51 -46.46
N TRP A 214 -8.47 -9.03 -45.41
CA TRP A 214 -9.66 -8.19 -45.50
C TRP A 214 -9.24 -6.72 -45.45
N LEU A 215 -9.55 -5.97 -46.50
CA LEU A 215 -9.50 -4.51 -46.49
C LEU A 215 -10.83 -3.98 -45.97
N VAL A 216 -10.82 -3.48 -44.74
CA VAL A 216 -11.98 -2.96 -44.04
C VAL A 216 -11.95 -1.43 -44.04
N MET A 217 -13.06 -0.81 -44.44
CA MET A 217 -13.25 0.64 -44.35
C MET A 217 -14.31 0.96 -43.29
N LEU A 218 -13.97 1.78 -42.30
CA LEU A 218 -14.85 2.21 -41.20
C LEU A 218 -15.00 3.73 -41.16
N PRO A 219 -16.05 4.30 -41.76
CA PRO A 219 -16.38 5.71 -41.66
C PRO A 219 -17.01 6.01 -40.28
N ALA A 220 -16.19 6.18 -39.25
CA ALA A 220 -16.62 6.31 -37.87
C ALA A 220 -17.11 7.72 -37.49
N ARG A 221 -18.07 7.79 -36.57
CA ARG A 221 -18.47 9.04 -35.88
C ARG A 221 -17.62 9.28 -34.64
N SER A 222 -17.30 8.22 -33.89
CA SER A 222 -16.52 8.26 -32.66
C SER A 222 -15.54 7.08 -32.61
N PRO A 223 -14.22 7.32 -32.49
CA PRO A 223 -13.58 8.59 -32.82
C PRO A 223 -13.90 9.00 -34.27
N LEU A 224 -13.91 10.30 -34.56
CA LEU A 224 -14.15 10.80 -35.91
C LEU A 224 -13.02 10.31 -36.83
N GLY A 225 -13.35 9.49 -37.82
CA GLY A 225 -12.36 8.90 -38.71
C GLY A 225 -12.95 8.24 -39.94
N ASP A 226 -12.11 8.07 -40.96
CA ASP A 226 -12.33 7.15 -42.08
C ASP A 226 -11.23 6.09 -41.97
N PHE A 227 -11.44 5.06 -41.15
CA PHE A 227 -10.37 4.09 -40.86
C PHE A 227 -10.25 3.05 -41.98
N GLN A 228 -9.06 2.93 -42.56
CA GLN A 228 -8.68 1.84 -43.44
C GLN A 228 -7.89 0.80 -42.62
N VAL A 229 -8.42 -0.41 -42.51
CA VAL A 229 -7.82 -1.49 -41.71
C VAL A 229 -7.58 -2.69 -42.62
N VAL A 230 -6.37 -3.23 -42.62
CA VAL A 230 -6.06 -4.48 -43.30
C VAL A 230 -5.95 -5.57 -42.24
N VAL A 231 -6.80 -6.60 -42.32
CA VAL A 231 -6.84 -7.72 -41.37
C VAL A 231 -6.45 -9.01 -42.07
N ASP A 232 -5.45 -9.72 -41.57
CA ASP A 232 -5.04 -11.02 -42.11
C ASP A 232 -6.22 -12.00 -42.10
N ALA A 233 -6.49 -12.62 -43.24
CA ALA A 233 -7.68 -13.46 -43.39
C ALA A 233 -7.54 -14.87 -42.78
N SER A 234 -6.36 -15.22 -42.25
CA SER A 234 -6.10 -16.50 -41.58
C SER A 234 -5.97 -16.36 -40.06
N SER A 235 -5.36 -15.28 -39.58
CA SER A 235 -5.02 -15.09 -38.16
C SER A 235 -5.85 -14.02 -37.44
N ALA A 236 -6.58 -13.18 -38.18
CA ALA A 236 -7.22 -11.95 -37.68
C ALA A 236 -6.23 -10.91 -37.09
N GLU A 237 -4.94 -11.04 -37.40
CA GLU A 237 -3.93 -10.02 -37.11
C GLU A 237 -4.25 -8.73 -37.90
N VAL A 238 -4.11 -7.57 -37.27
CA VAL A 238 -4.24 -6.28 -37.97
C VAL A 238 -2.90 -5.96 -38.61
N LEU A 239 -2.84 -6.07 -39.93
CA LEU A 239 -1.64 -5.84 -40.75
C LEU A 239 -1.39 -4.36 -41.01
N SER A 240 -2.45 -3.55 -41.06
CA SER A 240 -2.38 -2.09 -41.19
C SER A 240 -3.64 -1.43 -40.62
N LEU A 241 -3.49 -0.23 -40.06
CA LEU A 241 -4.58 0.61 -39.55
C LEU A 241 -4.21 2.09 -39.79
N GLU A 242 -5.00 2.79 -40.61
CA GLU A 242 -4.80 4.20 -40.94
C GLU A 242 -6.13 4.98 -40.83
N ASN A 243 -6.10 6.20 -40.31
CA ASN A 243 -7.24 7.13 -40.40
C ASN A 243 -7.04 8.05 -41.61
N LEU A 244 -7.98 8.04 -42.54
CA LEU A 244 -7.90 8.77 -43.81
C LEU A 244 -8.40 10.22 -43.72
N ILE A 245 -8.99 10.64 -42.60
CA ILE A 245 -9.35 12.05 -42.39
C ILE A 245 -8.06 12.88 -42.30
N ARG A 246 -8.03 13.99 -43.06
CA ARG A 246 -6.91 14.93 -43.06
C ARG A 246 -7.16 16.05 -42.07
N HIS A 247 -6.21 16.24 -41.15
CA HIS A 247 -6.19 17.37 -40.22
C HIS A 247 -5.48 18.58 -40.84
N ALA A 248 -5.88 19.79 -40.43
CA ALA A 248 -5.25 21.03 -40.85
C ALA A 248 -4.19 21.50 -39.84
N GLU A 249 -3.25 22.32 -40.33
CA GLU A 249 -2.34 23.11 -39.51
C GLU A 249 -2.70 24.59 -39.65
N ALA A 250 -2.57 25.35 -38.56
CA ALA A 250 -2.73 26.82 -38.59
C ALA A 250 -1.61 27.50 -37.81
N LYS A 251 -1.25 28.74 -38.21
CA LYS A 251 -0.33 29.58 -37.43
C LYS A 251 -1.08 30.26 -36.30
N ALA A 252 -0.42 30.42 -35.15
CA ALA A 252 -0.99 31.10 -34.00
C ALA A 252 0.07 31.82 -33.17
N LYS A 253 -0.39 32.74 -32.32
CA LYS A 253 0.45 33.44 -31.33
C LYS A 253 0.05 32.98 -29.92
N VAL A 254 1.04 32.66 -29.09
CA VAL A 254 0.87 32.16 -27.71
C VAL A 254 1.93 32.75 -26.78
N PHE A 255 1.71 32.69 -25.47
CA PHE A 255 2.79 32.72 -24.47
C PHE A 255 3.37 31.31 -24.31
N ASN A 256 4.67 31.14 -24.54
CA ASN A 256 5.33 29.85 -24.33
C ASN A 256 6.84 30.03 -24.06
N PRO A 257 7.27 30.05 -22.79
CA PRO A 257 6.48 29.88 -21.55
C PRO A 257 5.63 31.12 -21.20
N ASN A 258 5.02 31.16 -20.01
CA ASN A 258 4.29 32.33 -19.53
C ASN A 258 5.14 33.63 -19.55
N PRO A 259 4.49 34.82 -19.53
CA PRO A 259 5.17 36.09 -19.73
C PRO A 259 6.30 36.40 -18.74
N VAL A 260 6.15 36.08 -17.45
CA VAL A 260 7.19 36.33 -16.42
C VAL A 260 8.47 35.56 -16.75
N VAL A 261 8.33 34.30 -17.17
CA VAL A 261 9.48 33.45 -17.54
C VAL A 261 10.06 33.86 -18.89
N ALA A 262 9.21 34.13 -19.88
CA ALA A 262 9.64 34.54 -21.22
C ALA A 262 10.44 35.86 -21.19
N MET A 263 9.96 36.81 -20.39
CA MET A 263 10.59 38.13 -20.20
C MET A 263 11.74 38.12 -19.18
N LYS A 264 11.92 37.02 -18.44
CA LYS A 264 12.86 36.88 -17.32
C LYS A 264 12.74 38.01 -16.30
N ASN A 265 11.51 38.37 -15.95
CA ASN A 265 11.21 39.55 -15.13
C ASN A 265 10.09 39.28 -14.12
N ASN A 266 10.44 39.09 -12.85
CA ASN A 266 9.51 38.83 -11.74
C ASN A 266 8.62 40.04 -11.41
N SER A 267 9.01 41.23 -11.87
CA SER A 267 8.25 42.48 -11.71
C SER A 267 7.31 42.75 -12.87
N PHE A 268 7.20 41.83 -13.84
CA PHE A 268 6.23 41.96 -14.93
C PHE A 268 4.80 41.86 -14.37
N ARG A 269 3.86 42.63 -14.92
CA ARG A 269 2.50 42.76 -14.37
C ARG A 269 1.48 42.74 -15.48
N ASP A 270 0.34 42.16 -15.14
CA ASP A 270 -0.82 41.95 -16.00
C ASP A 270 -1.32 43.23 -16.66
N GLY A 271 -1.72 44.23 -15.85
CA GLY A 271 -2.26 45.46 -16.42
C GLY A 271 -3.62 45.27 -17.10
N ASN A 272 -4.43 44.30 -16.63
CA ASN A 272 -5.81 44.03 -17.03
C ASN A 272 -5.95 43.88 -18.56
N ASP A 273 -5.26 42.88 -19.09
CA ASP A 273 -5.21 42.51 -20.52
C ASP A 273 -4.65 43.56 -21.48
N ALA A 274 -4.06 44.65 -20.96
CA ALA A 274 -3.52 45.70 -21.81
C ALA A 274 -2.33 45.18 -22.65
N ASP A 275 -2.51 45.14 -23.98
CA ASP A 275 -1.45 44.80 -24.93
C ASP A 275 -0.73 46.04 -25.48
N ASN A 276 0.61 45.94 -25.61
CA ASN A 276 1.46 46.98 -26.19
C ASN A 276 2.83 46.41 -26.62
N SER A 277 3.69 47.22 -27.23
CA SER A 277 4.98 46.75 -27.78
C SER A 277 5.94 46.14 -26.75
N ALA A 278 5.77 46.39 -25.45
CA ALA A 278 6.58 45.77 -24.40
C ALA A 278 6.34 44.25 -24.28
N TRP A 279 5.19 43.77 -24.75
CA TRP A 279 4.79 42.35 -24.74
C TRP A 279 5.37 41.53 -25.89
N ALA A 280 6.03 42.18 -26.86
CA ALA A 280 6.57 41.51 -28.04
C ALA A 280 7.52 40.34 -27.71
N GLY A 281 8.25 40.41 -26.59
CA GLY A 281 9.13 39.34 -26.11
C GLY A 281 8.43 38.17 -25.42
N ALA A 282 7.19 38.33 -24.98
CA ALA A 282 6.40 37.26 -24.36
C ALA A 282 5.74 36.37 -25.41
N TYR A 283 5.39 36.93 -26.56
CA TYR A 283 4.72 36.21 -27.65
C TYR A 283 5.64 35.30 -28.45
N LYS A 284 5.12 34.12 -28.79
CA LYS A 284 5.77 33.15 -29.66
C LYS A 284 4.82 32.71 -30.76
N GLU A 285 5.30 32.69 -32.00
CA GLU A 285 4.57 32.11 -33.11
C GLU A 285 4.71 30.57 -33.08
N VAL A 286 3.59 29.88 -33.17
CA VAL A 286 3.50 28.43 -33.13
C VAL A 286 2.64 27.90 -34.29
N THR A 287 2.66 26.59 -34.47
CA THR A 287 1.78 25.90 -35.42
C THR A 287 0.82 25.03 -34.61
N LEU A 288 -0.46 25.31 -34.70
CA LEU A 288 -1.53 24.47 -34.17
C LEU A 288 -1.65 23.26 -35.07
N GLN A 289 -1.58 22.06 -34.48
CA GLN A 289 -1.65 20.80 -35.20
C GLN A 289 -2.99 20.11 -34.91
N GLY A 290 -3.44 19.27 -35.85
CA GLY A 290 -4.56 18.36 -35.57
C GLY A 290 -5.94 19.01 -35.63
N LEU A 291 -6.05 20.26 -36.13
CA LEU A 291 -7.34 20.94 -36.29
C LEU A 291 -8.26 20.15 -37.22
N ASP A 292 -9.53 20.07 -36.86
CA ASP A 292 -10.56 19.46 -37.69
C ASP A 292 -11.08 20.43 -38.77
N SER A 293 -12.04 19.97 -39.58
CA SER A 293 -12.61 20.79 -40.64
C SER A 293 -13.73 21.75 -40.18
N SER A 294 -13.97 21.87 -38.86
CA SER A 294 -15.06 22.71 -38.33
C SER A 294 -14.77 24.21 -38.45
N GLY A 295 -13.50 24.57 -38.62
CA GLY A 295 -13.05 25.96 -38.63
C GLY A 295 -12.88 26.58 -37.24
N LYS A 296 -13.09 25.82 -36.17
CA LYS A 296 -12.91 26.26 -34.78
C LYS A 296 -11.60 25.72 -34.19
N LEU A 297 -11.25 26.13 -32.97
CA LEU A 297 -10.14 25.55 -32.19
C LEU A 297 -10.50 24.16 -31.62
N ARG A 298 -10.82 23.26 -32.54
CA ARG A 298 -11.21 21.87 -32.29
C ARG A 298 -10.33 20.96 -33.12
N GLY A 299 -9.86 19.88 -32.52
CA GLY A 299 -8.99 18.95 -33.20
C GLY A 299 -8.85 17.60 -32.54
N GLN A 300 -7.76 16.93 -32.89
CA GLN A 300 -7.51 15.53 -32.56
C GLN A 300 -7.54 15.25 -31.04
N PHE A 301 -7.04 16.17 -30.23
CA PHE A 301 -6.91 15.98 -28.78
C PHE A 301 -7.64 17.03 -27.94
N VAL A 302 -8.07 18.14 -28.53
CA VAL A 302 -8.60 19.29 -27.78
C VAL A 302 -9.83 19.87 -28.47
N ASP A 303 -10.82 20.23 -27.65
CA ASP A 303 -12.00 21.01 -28.01
C ASP A 303 -12.01 22.25 -27.09
N ALA A 304 -11.30 23.30 -27.51
CA ALA A 304 -11.17 24.53 -26.73
C ALA A 304 -12.35 25.44 -27.05
N THR A 305 -13.10 25.88 -26.05
CA THR A 305 -14.27 26.77 -26.20
C THR A 305 -14.00 28.13 -25.58
N LEU A 306 -14.60 29.18 -26.15
CA LEU A 306 -14.35 30.57 -25.76
C LEU A 306 -15.11 31.00 -24.49
N GLY A 307 -16.18 30.31 -24.08
CA GLY A 307 -17.01 30.75 -22.97
C GLY A 307 -18.42 30.16 -23.04
N THR A 308 -19.44 31.01 -22.86
CA THR A 308 -20.84 30.56 -23.07
C THR A 308 -21.09 30.23 -24.55
N LEU A 309 -22.02 29.30 -24.83
CA LEU A 309 -22.39 28.90 -26.20
C LEU A 309 -22.89 30.05 -27.11
N ALA A 310 -23.12 31.24 -26.55
CA ALA A 310 -23.58 32.42 -27.27
C ALA A 310 -22.43 33.29 -27.85
N GLU A 311 -21.18 33.10 -27.42
CA GLU A 311 -20.04 33.86 -27.95
C GLU A 311 -19.58 33.30 -29.31
N GLU A 312 -19.21 34.21 -30.22
CA GLU A 312 -18.82 33.83 -31.59
C GLU A 312 -17.37 33.32 -31.63
N GLU A 313 -17.25 32.03 -31.87
CA GLU A 313 -15.99 31.30 -32.00
C GLU A 313 -15.16 31.78 -33.22
N PRO A 314 -13.82 31.95 -33.08
CA PRO A 314 -12.97 32.35 -34.18
C PRO A 314 -12.99 31.32 -35.32
N GLN A 315 -13.13 31.81 -36.55
CA GLN A 315 -13.13 30.99 -37.77
C GLN A 315 -11.71 30.67 -38.25
N ALA A 316 -11.57 29.63 -39.06
CA ALA A 316 -10.27 29.14 -39.54
C ALA A 316 -9.46 30.22 -40.26
N GLY A 317 -8.24 30.45 -39.77
CA GLY A 317 -7.28 31.41 -40.28
C GLY A 317 -6.01 31.40 -39.41
N PRO A 318 -5.05 32.32 -39.63
CA PRO A 318 -4.00 32.53 -38.65
C PRO A 318 -4.63 33.03 -37.34
N TYR A 319 -4.49 32.26 -36.26
CA TYR A 319 -4.97 32.58 -34.92
C TYR A 319 -3.98 33.50 -34.20
N ASN A 320 -3.71 34.66 -34.81
CA ASN A 320 -2.73 35.64 -34.35
C ASN A 320 -3.36 36.68 -33.41
N PHE A 321 -4.02 36.21 -32.36
CA PHE A 321 -4.61 37.08 -31.35
C PHE A 321 -3.56 37.63 -30.38
N THR A 322 -3.82 38.82 -29.86
CA THR A 322 -3.12 39.39 -28.71
C THR A 322 -3.98 39.25 -27.46
N ARG A 323 -3.36 39.38 -26.28
CA ARG A 323 -3.99 39.13 -24.99
C ARG A 323 -5.24 39.95 -24.70
N ASN A 324 -5.34 41.15 -25.27
CA ASN A 324 -6.55 41.97 -25.18
C ASN A 324 -7.74 41.44 -26.00
N GLN A 325 -7.66 40.20 -26.51
CA GLN A 325 -8.68 39.57 -27.33
C GLN A 325 -8.96 38.18 -26.77
N LYS A 326 -10.16 37.97 -26.21
CA LYS A 326 -10.62 36.68 -25.65
C LYS A 326 -10.22 35.40 -26.42
N PRO A 327 -10.19 35.39 -27.77
CA PRO A 327 -9.73 34.19 -28.47
C PRO A 327 -8.26 33.82 -28.21
N PHE A 328 -7.45 34.66 -27.56
CA PHE A 328 -6.05 34.40 -27.24
C PHE A 328 -5.92 33.27 -26.20
N GLU A 329 -6.68 33.34 -25.12
CA GLU A 329 -6.76 32.36 -24.04
C GLU A 329 -7.22 30.99 -24.59
N GLN A 330 -8.17 31.02 -25.52
CA GLN A 330 -8.62 29.81 -26.22
C GLN A 330 -7.50 29.15 -27.05
N VAL A 331 -6.68 29.94 -27.74
CA VAL A 331 -5.51 29.46 -28.49
C VAL A 331 -4.45 28.88 -27.54
N MET A 332 -4.22 29.52 -26.40
CA MET A 332 -3.32 29.05 -25.35
C MET A 332 -3.72 27.64 -24.88
N VAL A 333 -4.99 27.48 -24.48
CA VAL A 333 -5.56 26.20 -24.05
C VAL A 333 -5.37 25.12 -25.11
N TYR A 334 -5.75 25.40 -26.37
CA TYR A 334 -5.60 24.43 -27.47
C TYR A 334 -4.15 24.00 -27.65
N PHE A 335 -3.24 24.97 -27.78
CA PHE A 335 -1.83 24.71 -28.08
C PHE A 335 -1.14 23.92 -26.97
N HIS A 336 -1.30 24.33 -25.72
CA HIS A 336 -0.59 23.72 -24.60
C HIS A 336 -1.04 22.28 -24.36
N ILE A 337 -2.35 22.00 -24.41
CA ILE A 337 -2.89 20.65 -24.21
C ILE A 337 -2.52 19.73 -25.39
N ASP A 338 -2.65 20.19 -26.64
CA ASP A 338 -2.25 19.42 -27.82
C ASP A 338 -0.75 19.08 -27.79
N ARG A 339 0.09 20.05 -27.42
CA ARG A 339 1.54 19.84 -27.24
C ARG A 339 1.84 18.78 -26.18
N ALA A 340 1.17 18.84 -25.03
CA ALA A 340 1.34 17.86 -23.97
C ALA A 340 0.93 16.45 -24.43
N GLN A 341 -0.20 16.32 -25.14
CA GLN A 341 -0.65 15.04 -25.69
C GLN A 341 0.33 14.44 -26.70
N ARG A 342 0.84 15.25 -27.62
CA ARG A 342 1.84 14.80 -28.59
C ARG A 342 3.14 14.36 -27.91
N TYR A 343 3.56 15.09 -26.88
CA TYR A 343 4.72 14.71 -26.08
C TYR A 343 4.51 13.36 -25.39
N ILE A 344 3.40 13.18 -24.68
CA ILE A 344 3.03 11.94 -23.98
C ILE A 344 3.00 10.75 -24.95
N GLN A 345 2.45 10.93 -26.14
CA GLN A 345 2.45 9.90 -27.18
C GLN A 345 3.85 9.60 -27.71
N SER A 346 4.70 10.62 -27.87
CA SER A 346 6.08 10.44 -28.34
C SER A 346 6.93 9.60 -27.40
N ILE A 347 6.63 9.61 -26.10
CA ILE A 347 7.32 8.78 -25.11
C ILE A 347 6.68 7.39 -24.92
N GLY A 348 5.62 7.07 -25.67
CA GLY A 348 5.07 5.71 -25.78
C GLY A 348 3.67 5.52 -25.18
N PHE A 349 3.06 6.55 -24.60
CA PHE A 349 1.73 6.46 -24.00
C PHE A 349 0.66 6.98 -24.96
N THR A 350 -0.12 6.07 -25.55
CA THR A 350 -1.18 6.44 -26.50
C THR A 350 -2.60 6.39 -25.91
N ASN A 351 -2.73 6.12 -24.61
CA ASN A 351 -4.03 5.82 -23.97
C ASN A 351 -4.20 6.41 -22.54
N ILE A 352 -3.27 7.22 -22.03
CA ILE A 352 -3.36 7.71 -20.64
C ILE A 352 -4.28 8.92 -20.46
N ASN A 353 -4.67 9.59 -21.56
CA ASN A 353 -5.76 10.57 -21.60
C ASN A 353 -6.18 10.80 -23.07
N ASN A 354 -6.61 9.73 -23.75
CA ASN A 354 -6.83 9.74 -25.21
C ASN A 354 -8.23 10.24 -25.62
N ARG A 355 -8.96 10.89 -24.72
CA ARG A 355 -10.20 11.60 -25.05
C ARG A 355 -9.86 12.95 -25.68
N VAL A 356 -10.77 13.48 -26.49
CA VAL A 356 -10.73 14.90 -26.84
C VAL A 356 -11.02 15.69 -25.57
N GLN A 357 -10.03 16.43 -25.08
CA GLN A 357 -10.16 17.22 -23.87
C GLN A 357 -10.96 18.47 -24.18
N ARG A 358 -12.16 18.55 -23.61
CA ARG A 358 -12.96 19.76 -23.64
C ARG A 358 -12.44 20.75 -22.60
N ALA A 359 -12.24 22.00 -22.99
CA ALA A 359 -11.65 23.01 -22.14
C ALA A 359 -12.27 24.38 -22.42
N ASN A 360 -12.83 25.00 -21.39
CA ASN A 360 -13.46 26.31 -21.48
C ASN A 360 -12.50 27.39 -20.97
N ALA A 361 -12.02 28.25 -21.87
CA ALA A 361 -11.03 29.27 -21.58
C ALA A 361 -11.55 30.42 -20.70
N HIS A 362 -12.86 30.67 -20.73
CA HIS A 362 -13.54 31.72 -19.94
C HIS A 362 -14.80 31.15 -19.28
N GLY A 363 -14.64 30.13 -18.44
CA GLY A 363 -15.77 29.40 -17.86
C GLY A 363 -16.29 29.97 -16.54
N THR A 364 -15.50 30.79 -15.85
CA THR A 364 -15.89 31.52 -14.63
C THR A 364 -15.23 32.90 -14.57
N ASN A 365 -15.76 33.80 -13.74
CA ASN A 365 -15.10 35.09 -13.43
C ASN A 365 -14.28 35.03 -12.13
N ASP A 366 -14.25 33.86 -11.47
CA ASP A 366 -13.45 33.67 -10.26
C ASP A 366 -11.97 33.53 -10.62
N ASP A 367 -11.09 33.93 -9.70
CA ASP A 367 -9.64 33.70 -9.75
C ASP A 367 -9.37 32.24 -9.33
N ASN A 368 -9.77 31.31 -10.22
CA ASN A 368 -9.67 29.88 -10.00
C ASN A 368 -9.93 29.06 -11.29
N SER A 369 -9.26 27.91 -11.37
CA SER A 369 -9.43 26.90 -12.42
C SER A 369 -9.70 25.52 -11.84
N TRP A 370 -10.32 24.63 -12.63
CA TRP A 370 -10.50 23.24 -12.22
C TRP A 370 -10.73 22.27 -13.38
N PHE A 371 -10.30 21.04 -13.20
CA PHE A 371 -10.84 19.87 -13.89
C PHE A 371 -12.08 19.31 -13.16
N SER A 372 -13.15 19.01 -13.89
CA SER A 372 -14.32 18.32 -13.34
C SER A 372 -14.32 16.82 -13.66
N PRO A 373 -14.19 15.92 -12.67
CA PRO A 373 -14.35 14.48 -12.89
C PRO A 373 -15.75 14.09 -13.37
N ALA A 374 -16.77 14.94 -13.17
CA ALA A 374 -18.14 14.65 -13.57
C ALA A 374 -18.40 14.96 -15.05
N THR A 375 -18.00 16.14 -15.52
CA THR A 375 -18.19 16.55 -16.92
C THR A 375 -17.01 16.21 -17.82
N LYS A 376 -15.86 15.88 -17.23
CA LYS A 376 -14.56 15.70 -17.89
C LYS A 376 -14.03 16.96 -18.58
N GLU A 377 -14.58 18.12 -18.24
CA GLU A 377 -14.20 19.43 -18.79
C GLU A 377 -13.18 20.13 -17.89
N LEU A 378 -12.28 20.89 -18.51
CA LEU A 378 -11.41 21.87 -17.85
C LEU A 378 -12.10 23.23 -17.91
N THR A 379 -12.11 23.96 -16.80
CA THR A 379 -12.64 25.31 -16.71
C THR A 379 -11.55 26.24 -16.21
N PHE A 380 -11.34 27.35 -16.93
CA PHE A 380 -10.43 28.42 -16.56
C PHE A 380 -11.20 29.69 -16.19
N GLY A 381 -10.67 30.45 -15.24
CA GLY A 381 -11.27 31.67 -14.71
C GLY A 381 -10.61 32.97 -15.20
N ASP A 382 -11.39 34.05 -15.17
CA ASP A 382 -10.99 35.40 -15.60
C ASP A 382 -10.64 36.33 -14.41
N GLY A 383 -10.42 35.76 -13.21
CA GLY A 383 -10.14 36.54 -12.01
C GLY A 383 -8.65 36.84 -11.86
N GLY A 384 -8.27 38.09 -11.60
CA GLY A 384 -6.86 38.44 -11.43
C GLY A 384 -6.13 38.49 -12.77
N VAL A 385 -5.28 37.50 -13.02
CA VAL A 385 -4.77 37.18 -14.36
C VAL A 385 -5.70 36.12 -14.94
N ASP A 386 -6.13 36.26 -16.18
CA ASP A 386 -6.88 35.20 -16.85
C ASP A 386 -6.07 33.89 -16.82
N ASP A 387 -6.56 32.87 -16.13
CA ASP A 387 -5.82 31.63 -15.84
C ASP A 387 -5.35 30.91 -17.12
N ALA A 388 -6.17 31.02 -18.17
CA ALA A 388 -5.88 30.48 -19.49
C ALA A 388 -4.77 31.25 -20.26
N GLU A 389 -4.23 32.35 -19.70
CA GLU A 389 -2.98 32.97 -20.17
C GLU A 389 -1.72 32.34 -19.55
N ASP A 390 -1.83 31.66 -18.40
CA ASP A 390 -0.68 31.00 -17.77
C ASP A 390 -0.60 29.53 -18.21
N SER A 391 0.43 29.24 -19.00
CA SER A 391 0.70 27.88 -19.45
C SER A 391 0.88 26.88 -18.31
N ASP A 392 1.30 27.34 -17.12
CA ASP A 392 1.48 26.47 -15.96
C ASP A 392 0.13 26.02 -15.39
N ILE A 393 -0.85 26.92 -15.31
CA ILE A 393 -2.21 26.62 -14.82
C ILE A 393 -2.92 25.67 -15.80
N ILE A 394 -2.83 25.91 -17.12
CA ILE A 394 -3.38 25.00 -18.14
C ILE A 394 -2.81 23.58 -17.98
N MET A 395 -1.49 23.46 -17.74
CA MET A 395 -0.84 22.15 -17.58
C MET A 395 -1.15 21.49 -16.24
N HIS A 396 -1.34 22.27 -15.18
CA HIS A 396 -1.77 21.77 -13.88
C HIS A 396 -3.14 21.08 -13.99
N GLU A 397 -4.13 21.79 -14.53
CA GLU A 397 -5.49 21.25 -14.70
C GLU A 397 -5.53 20.07 -15.67
N TYR A 398 -4.72 20.12 -16.73
CA TYR A 398 -4.58 18.98 -17.62
C TYR A 398 -3.99 17.74 -16.92
N GLY A 399 -3.14 17.95 -15.91
CA GLY A 399 -2.63 16.90 -15.02
C GLY A 399 -3.75 16.14 -14.31
N HIS A 400 -4.72 16.84 -13.72
CA HIS A 400 -5.88 16.20 -13.10
C HIS A 400 -6.69 15.37 -14.11
N SER A 401 -6.87 15.87 -15.32
CA SER A 401 -7.55 15.14 -16.40
C SER A 401 -6.85 13.81 -16.74
N ILE A 402 -5.51 13.81 -16.79
CA ILE A 402 -4.71 12.60 -17.01
C ILE A 402 -4.91 11.61 -15.86
N GLN A 403 -4.78 12.06 -14.62
CA GLN A 403 -4.93 11.18 -13.45
C GLN A 403 -6.32 10.58 -13.33
N ASP A 404 -7.38 11.36 -13.51
CA ASP A 404 -8.75 10.84 -13.52
C ASP A 404 -8.98 9.83 -14.65
N ASN A 405 -8.35 10.01 -15.81
CA ASN A 405 -8.47 9.06 -16.90
C ASN A 405 -7.78 7.72 -16.60
N GLN A 406 -6.63 7.73 -15.91
CA GLN A 406 -5.91 6.52 -15.53
C GLN A 406 -6.50 5.86 -14.28
N VAL A 407 -6.98 6.66 -13.33
CA VAL A 407 -7.53 6.25 -12.04
C VAL A 407 -8.82 7.04 -11.77
N PRO A 408 -9.97 6.61 -12.30
CA PRO A 408 -11.24 7.31 -12.11
C PRO A 408 -11.55 7.56 -10.64
N GLY A 409 -11.80 8.83 -10.28
CA GLY A 409 -12.08 9.26 -8.90
C GLY A 409 -10.85 9.49 -8.02
N PHE A 410 -9.64 9.47 -8.59
CA PHE A 410 -8.42 9.86 -7.88
C PHE A 410 -8.45 11.32 -7.41
N GLY A 411 -7.68 11.63 -6.36
CA GLY A 411 -7.46 13.01 -5.94
C GLY A 411 -8.54 13.64 -5.06
N GLY A 412 -9.58 12.91 -4.64
CA GLY A 412 -10.73 13.52 -3.97
C GLY A 412 -10.49 14.07 -2.55
N ARG A 413 -9.43 13.65 -1.84
CA ARG A 413 -9.05 14.13 -0.48
C ARG A 413 -7.72 13.54 0.03
N GLY A 414 -7.16 14.17 1.06
CA GLY A 414 -6.00 13.66 1.81
C GLY A 414 -4.76 13.47 0.92
N GLU A 415 -3.91 12.50 1.25
CA GLU A 415 -2.67 12.24 0.49
C GLU A 415 -2.91 11.93 -1.01
N ALA A 416 -4.03 11.29 -1.36
CA ALA A 416 -4.37 11.07 -2.77
C ALA A 416 -4.67 12.39 -3.49
N GLY A 417 -5.38 13.32 -2.82
CA GLY A 417 -5.58 14.69 -3.29
C GLY A 417 -4.26 15.45 -3.43
N ALA A 418 -3.41 15.37 -2.41
CA ALA A 418 -2.09 15.99 -2.44
C ALA A 418 -1.17 15.45 -3.57
N MET A 419 -1.19 14.14 -3.83
CA MET A 419 -0.50 13.57 -5.00
C MET A 419 -1.11 14.08 -6.32
N GLY A 420 -2.41 14.40 -6.32
CA GLY A 420 -3.09 15.00 -7.45
C GLY A 420 -2.57 16.39 -7.75
N GLU A 421 -2.65 17.28 -6.76
CA GLU A 421 -2.12 18.65 -6.84
C GLU A 421 -0.63 18.66 -7.21
N GLY A 422 0.15 17.82 -6.53
CA GLY A 422 1.58 17.72 -6.77
C GLY A 422 1.93 17.19 -8.17
N PHE A 423 1.08 16.34 -8.76
CA PHE A 423 1.25 15.91 -10.15
C PHE A 423 0.92 17.02 -11.14
N GLY A 424 -0.11 17.82 -10.89
CA GLY A 424 -0.42 19.01 -11.69
C GLY A 424 0.76 19.98 -11.74
N ASP A 425 1.32 20.32 -10.57
CA ASP A 425 2.50 21.19 -10.46
C ASP A 425 3.74 20.61 -11.16
N TYR A 426 3.96 19.29 -11.03
CA TYR A 426 5.01 18.59 -11.75
C TYR A 426 4.79 18.64 -13.26
N MET A 427 3.56 18.45 -13.74
CA MET A 427 3.21 18.45 -15.15
C MET A 427 3.47 19.83 -15.78
N ALA A 428 3.11 20.91 -15.07
CA ALA A 428 3.46 22.27 -15.46
C ALA A 428 4.98 22.45 -15.61
N SER A 429 5.73 22.03 -14.59
CA SER A 429 7.19 22.21 -14.55
C SER A 429 7.94 21.35 -15.59
N THR A 430 7.58 20.07 -15.76
CA THR A 430 8.25 19.17 -16.72
C THR A 430 8.05 19.59 -18.17
N MET A 431 6.94 20.28 -18.49
CA MET A 431 6.65 20.76 -19.85
C MET A 431 7.46 22.00 -20.25
N ARG A 432 8.20 22.59 -19.32
CA ARG A 432 9.10 23.75 -19.54
C ARG A 432 10.49 23.56 -18.92
N ALA A 433 10.85 22.33 -18.55
CA ALA A 433 12.06 22.04 -17.79
C ALA A 433 13.38 22.24 -18.57
N ASP A 434 13.30 22.45 -19.89
CA ASP A 434 14.42 22.85 -20.75
C ASP A 434 14.85 24.32 -20.55
N LEU A 435 14.06 25.11 -19.81
CA LEU A 435 14.37 26.48 -19.44
C LEU A 435 15.30 26.55 -18.22
N THR A 436 16.04 27.65 -18.10
CA THR A 436 16.97 27.88 -16.97
C THR A 436 16.47 28.90 -15.94
N PHE A 437 15.43 29.67 -16.27
CA PHE A 437 14.88 30.71 -15.39
C PHE A 437 13.55 30.25 -14.84
N GLN A 438 13.40 30.25 -13.51
CA GLN A 438 12.16 29.92 -12.80
C GLN A 438 11.52 28.57 -13.15
N ARG A 439 12.27 27.58 -13.64
CA ARG A 439 11.71 26.27 -14.03
C ARG A 439 11.05 25.50 -12.86
N GLU A 440 11.34 25.88 -11.62
CA GLU A 440 10.80 25.29 -10.39
C GLU A 440 9.57 26.04 -9.84
N CYS A 441 9.28 27.23 -10.35
CA CYS A 441 8.23 28.14 -9.88
C CYS A 441 6.95 27.94 -10.70
N VAL A 442 5.89 27.40 -10.12
CA VAL A 442 4.61 27.12 -10.81
C VAL A 442 3.68 28.32 -10.67
N GLY A 443 2.97 28.67 -11.75
CA GLY A 443 1.96 29.74 -11.74
C GLY A 443 2.58 31.12 -11.52
N SER A 444 3.79 31.34 -12.05
CA SER A 444 4.51 32.60 -11.81
C SER A 444 3.87 33.79 -12.51
N TRP A 445 3.04 33.57 -13.54
CA TRP A 445 2.32 34.65 -14.20
C TRP A 445 1.04 34.96 -13.45
N ASP A 446 0.23 33.95 -13.17
CA ASP A 446 -0.97 34.10 -12.37
C ASP A 446 -0.69 34.71 -10.98
N GLY A 447 0.33 34.20 -10.30
CA GLY A 447 0.76 34.68 -8.99
C GLY A 447 1.16 36.16 -8.91
N VAL A 448 1.37 36.88 -10.02
CA VAL A 448 1.64 38.33 -9.96
C VAL A 448 0.46 39.14 -9.43
N ALA A 449 -0.76 38.59 -9.47
CA ALA A 449 -1.98 39.24 -9.01
C ALA A 449 -2.09 39.25 -7.48
N TYR A 450 -1.62 38.20 -6.80
CA TYR A 450 -1.86 37.98 -5.37
C TYR A 450 -0.63 37.59 -4.54
N SER A 451 0.45 37.09 -5.14
CA SER A 451 1.66 36.70 -4.42
C SER A 451 2.59 37.88 -4.14
N SER A 452 3.00 38.02 -2.88
CA SER A 452 4.02 38.99 -2.46
C SER A 452 5.45 38.46 -2.60
N ASP A 453 5.62 37.20 -2.97
CA ASP A 453 6.92 36.54 -3.03
C ASP A 453 7.73 36.94 -4.27
N ASN A 454 9.04 36.69 -4.22
CA ASN A 454 9.94 36.94 -5.33
C ASN A 454 10.88 35.74 -5.55
N PRO A 455 10.66 34.90 -6.58
CA PRO A 455 9.63 35.02 -7.62
C PRO A 455 8.18 34.85 -7.10
N PRO A 456 7.17 35.43 -7.78
CA PRO A 456 5.76 35.37 -7.38
C PRO A 456 5.13 34.02 -7.76
N CYS A 457 5.65 32.93 -7.20
CA CYS A 457 5.12 31.60 -7.46
C CYS A 457 3.78 31.42 -6.75
N LEU A 458 2.87 30.67 -7.37
CA LEU A 458 1.77 30.04 -6.66
C LEU A 458 2.32 28.95 -5.73
N ARG A 459 3.15 28.06 -6.27
CA ARG A 459 3.85 26.98 -5.53
C ARG A 459 5.20 26.65 -6.15
N ARG A 460 6.01 25.84 -5.47
CA ARG A 460 7.34 25.43 -5.92
C ARG A 460 7.54 23.92 -5.89
N VAL A 461 8.03 23.37 -7.00
CA VAL A 461 8.38 21.94 -7.12
C VAL A 461 9.79 21.63 -6.57
N ASP A 462 10.49 22.58 -5.96
CA ASP A 462 11.77 22.36 -5.26
C ASP A 462 11.67 22.64 -3.75
N SER A 463 10.45 22.58 -3.21
CA SER A 463 10.16 22.72 -1.78
C SER A 463 10.94 21.72 -0.93
N THR A 464 11.36 22.14 0.27
CA THR A 464 12.08 21.30 1.24
C THR A 464 11.16 20.61 2.25
N LYS A 465 9.82 20.69 2.06
CA LYS A 465 8.86 20.05 2.97
C LYS A 465 9.14 18.54 3.12
N HIS A 466 9.06 18.02 4.34
CA HIS A 466 9.37 16.64 4.71
C HIS A 466 8.16 15.95 5.36
N TYR A 467 7.96 14.66 5.04
CA TYR A 467 6.88 13.84 5.57
C TYR A 467 7.35 13.00 6.76
N PRO A 468 6.53 12.80 7.81
CA PRO A 468 5.17 13.30 7.99
C PRO A 468 5.07 14.66 8.72
N GLU A 469 6.18 15.25 9.17
CA GLU A 469 6.16 16.35 10.15
C GLU A 469 5.56 17.64 9.60
N GLN A 470 5.51 17.81 8.27
CA GLN A 470 5.03 19.01 7.60
C GLN A 470 3.75 18.77 6.79
N ILE A 471 2.96 17.75 7.14
CA ILE A 471 1.59 17.60 6.65
C ILE A 471 0.67 18.62 7.34
N GLU A 472 -0.08 19.37 6.55
CA GLU A 472 -0.99 20.43 6.96
C GLU A 472 -2.47 20.01 6.83
N GLY A 473 -2.76 18.94 6.08
CA GLY A 473 -4.13 18.45 5.87
C GLY A 473 -4.89 19.21 4.78
N GLU A 474 -4.17 20.02 3.99
CA GLU A 474 -4.66 20.78 2.84
C GLU A 474 -3.90 20.27 1.60
N VAL A 475 -4.64 19.93 0.53
CA VAL A 475 -4.09 19.13 -0.58
C VAL A 475 -3.05 19.89 -1.39
N HIS A 476 -3.18 21.21 -1.56
CA HIS A 476 -2.22 22.00 -2.32
C HIS A 476 -0.93 22.18 -1.51
N ALA A 477 -1.05 22.47 -0.21
CA ALA A 477 0.08 22.61 0.70
C ALA A 477 0.86 21.29 0.87
N ASP A 478 0.14 20.16 1.01
CA ASP A 478 0.73 18.83 1.13
C ASP A 478 1.27 18.32 -0.21
N GLY A 479 0.70 18.78 -1.33
CA GLY A 479 1.09 18.39 -2.68
C GLY A 479 2.52 18.80 -3.05
N GLU A 480 3.05 19.86 -2.43
CA GLU A 480 4.46 20.25 -2.55
C GLU A 480 5.44 19.15 -2.11
N ILE A 481 5.09 18.33 -1.12
CA ILE A 481 5.93 17.20 -0.69
C ILE A 481 6.07 16.20 -1.83
N TRP A 482 4.96 15.92 -2.52
CA TRP A 482 4.92 14.98 -3.63
C TRP A 482 5.63 15.55 -4.86
N SER A 483 5.27 16.76 -5.30
CA SER A 483 5.86 17.40 -6.48
C SER A 483 7.37 17.59 -6.32
N ALA A 484 7.85 17.96 -5.13
CA ALA A 484 9.28 18.10 -4.86
C ALA A 484 10.04 16.78 -4.86
N SER A 485 9.40 15.69 -4.44
CA SER A 485 10.00 14.34 -4.55
C SER A 485 10.17 13.95 -6.00
N VAL A 486 9.12 14.11 -6.80
CA VAL A 486 9.13 13.75 -8.22
C VAL A 486 10.10 14.66 -9.00
N TRP A 487 10.18 15.94 -8.67
CA TRP A 487 11.15 16.86 -9.27
C TRP A 487 12.59 16.52 -8.92
N GLN A 488 12.85 16.05 -7.69
CA GLN A 488 14.17 15.57 -7.32
C GLN A 488 14.57 14.30 -8.11
N LEU A 489 13.61 13.42 -8.41
CA LEU A 489 13.84 12.31 -9.35
C LEU A 489 14.13 12.82 -10.75
N TRP A 490 13.38 13.81 -11.23
CA TRP A 490 13.63 14.47 -12.52
C TRP A 490 15.06 14.99 -12.63
N ASN A 491 15.57 15.66 -11.58
CA ASN A 491 16.95 16.15 -11.55
C ASN A 491 18.01 15.02 -11.57
N LYS A 492 17.67 13.83 -11.06
CA LYS A 492 18.58 12.67 -11.02
C LYS A 492 18.54 11.83 -12.29
N LEU A 493 17.35 11.56 -12.82
CA LEU A 493 17.11 10.59 -13.90
C LEU A 493 16.85 11.26 -15.26
N GLY A 494 16.50 12.55 -15.27
CA GLY A 494 16.15 13.32 -16.45
C GLY A 494 14.70 13.12 -16.89
N LYS A 495 14.21 14.07 -17.70
CA LYS A 495 12.82 14.19 -18.15
C LYS A 495 12.21 12.90 -18.70
N ALA A 496 12.87 12.29 -19.69
CA ALA A 496 12.29 11.15 -20.40
C ALA A 496 12.09 9.92 -19.51
N VAL A 497 12.95 9.71 -18.51
CA VAL A 497 12.82 8.59 -17.57
C VAL A 497 11.76 8.91 -16.52
N THR A 498 11.85 10.06 -15.86
CA THR A 498 10.92 10.43 -14.79
C THR A 498 9.48 10.57 -15.29
N ASP A 499 9.26 11.21 -16.44
CA ASP A 499 7.90 11.33 -17.00
C ASP A 499 7.28 9.96 -17.27
N LYS A 500 8.07 8.99 -17.78
CA LYS A 500 7.60 7.62 -17.99
C LYS A 500 7.25 6.92 -16.68
N LEU A 501 8.12 7.05 -15.68
CA LEU A 501 7.90 6.44 -14.36
C LEU A 501 6.65 6.98 -13.70
N VAL A 502 6.45 8.30 -13.69
CA VAL A 502 5.29 8.96 -13.06
C VAL A 502 4.00 8.58 -13.77
N LEU A 503 3.95 8.70 -15.10
CA LEU A 503 2.74 8.37 -15.87
C LEU A 503 2.39 6.89 -15.79
N GLU A 504 3.36 5.97 -15.81
CA GLU A 504 3.11 4.54 -15.62
C GLU A 504 2.65 4.23 -14.20
N SER A 505 3.23 4.89 -13.19
CA SER A 505 2.93 4.63 -11.78
C SER A 505 1.45 4.80 -11.44
N HIS A 506 0.73 5.72 -12.10
CA HIS A 506 -0.69 5.94 -11.86
C HIS A 506 -1.53 4.67 -12.05
N PHE A 507 -1.18 3.79 -12.98
CA PHE A 507 -1.91 2.52 -13.20
C PHE A 507 -1.82 1.55 -12.00
N HIS A 508 -0.92 1.80 -11.06
CA HIS A 508 -0.77 1.01 -9.83
C HIS A 508 -1.47 1.65 -8.62
N LEU A 509 -2.13 2.80 -8.79
CA LEU A 509 -2.75 3.54 -7.69
C LEU A 509 -4.25 3.27 -7.54
N SER A 510 -4.75 3.55 -6.35
CA SER A 510 -6.18 3.58 -6.05
C SER A 510 -6.63 5.01 -5.72
N PRO A 511 -7.94 5.33 -5.79
CA PRO A 511 -8.46 6.65 -5.42
C PRO A 511 -8.13 7.13 -4.00
N GLN A 512 -7.69 6.24 -3.11
CA GLN A 512 -7.35 6.55 -1.71
C GLN A 512 -5.87 6.32 -1.38
N ALA A 513 -5.02 6.19 -2.42
CA ALA A 513 -3.60 5.92 -2.27
C ALA A 513 -2.90 6.92 -1.33
N LYS A 514 -1.92 6.41 -0.59
CA LYS A 514 -1.03 7.19 0.28
C LYS A 514 0.28 7.53 -0.44
N PHE A 515 1.06 8.47 0.09
CA PHE A 515 2.38 8.81 -0.47
C PHE A 515 3.29 7.59 -0.58
N ALA A 516 3.26 6.69 0.41
CA ALA A 516 4.01 5.44 0.35
C ALA A 516 3.55 4.52 -0.79
N ASP A 517 2.24 4.49 -1.10
CA ASP A 517 1.70 3.75 -2.24
C ASP A 517 2.20 4.37 -3.57
N GLY A 518 2.19 5.71 -3.65
CA GLY A 518 2.77 6.47 -4.76
C GLY A 518 4.24 6.12 -5.02
N ALA A 519 5.06 6.17 -3.96
CA ALA A 519 6.49 5.87 -4.06
C ALA A 519 6.74 4.41 -4.49
N ASN A 520 5.96 3.47 -3.94
CA ASN A 520 6.01 2.06 -4.34
C ASN A 520 5.55 1.82 -5.78
N ALA A 521 4.54 2.57 -6.25
CA ALA A 521 4.08 2.53 -7.62
C ALA A 521 5.16 3.00 -8.61
N ILE A 522 5.92 4.04 -8.27
CA ILE A 522 7.07 4.49 -9.08
C ILE A 522 8.19 3.43 -9.11
N LEU A 523 8.49 2.80 -7.96
CA LEU A 523 9.43 1.67 -7.92
C LEU A 523 8.96 0.48 -8.79
N GLN A 524 7.65 0.23 -8.83
CA GLN A 524 7.07 -0.82 -9.67
C GLN A 524 7.12 -0.43 -11.16
N ALA A 525 6.83 0.81 -11.52
CA ALA A 525 6.98 1.33 -12.87
C ALA A 525 8.42 1.17 -13.38
N ASP A 526 9.42 1.39 -12.53
CA ASP A 526 10.84 1.19 -12.87
C ASP A 526 11.16 -0.28 -13.16
N LYS A 527 10.60 -1.21 -12.39
CA LYS A 527 10.72 -2.65 -12.67
C LYS A 527 10.08 -3.01 -14.00
N SER A 528 8.89 -2.47 -14.29
CA SER A 528 8.13 -2.77 -15.50
C SER A 528 8.77 -2.21 -16.77
N LEU A 529 9.25 -0.96 -16.73
CA LEU A 529 9.75 -0.25 -17.92
C LEU A 529 11.26 -0.32 -18.09
N PHE A 530 12.01 -0.42 -16.99
CA PHE A 530 13.48 -0.30 -16.97
C PHE A 530 14.17 -1.44 -16.22
N GLN A 531 13.46 -2.53 -15.93
CA GLN A 531 14.00 -3.72 -15.24
C GLN A 531 14.62 -3.42 -13.87
N GLY A 532 14.19 -2.33 -13.22
CA GLY A 532 14.69 -1.95 -11.89
C GLY A 532 16.01 -1.17 -11.90
N ALA A 533 16.41 -0.62 -13.05
CA ALA A 533 17.69 0.08 -13.21
C ALA A 533 17.84 1.34 -12.33
N HIS A 534 16.73 1.90 -11.84
CA HIS A 534 16.72 3.16 -11.08
C HIS A 534 16.18 2.99 -9.64
N LEU A 535 15.97 1.76 -9.17
CA LEU A 535 15.41 1.49 -7.84
C LEU A 535 16.18 2.19 -6.72
N LYS A 536 17.51 2.25 -6.83
CA LYS A 536 18.36 2.87 -5.81
C LYS A 536 18.09 4.36 -5.72
N GLU A 537 18.13 5.08 -6.85
CA GLU A 537 17.90 6.52 -6.91
C GLU A 537 16.47 6.87 -6.47
N ILE A 538 15.49 6.06 -6.87
CA ILE A 538 14.08 6.25 -6.50
C ILE A 538 13.89 6.11 -4.98
N LYS A 539 14.39 5.01 -4.39
CA LYS A 539 14.31 4.80 -2.95
C LYS A 539 15.00 5.91 -2.17
N GLN A 540 16.21 6.31 -2.59
CA GLN A 540 16.95 7.38 -1.92
C GLN A 540 16.15 8.68 -1.81
N VAL A 541 15.43 9.08 -2.87
CA VAL A 541 14.62 10.30 -2.84
C VAL A 541 13.44 10.15 -1.87
N PHE A 542 12.69 9.05 -1.97
CA PHE A 542 11.50 8.88 -1.13
C PHE A 542 11.81 8.59 0.34
N VAL A 543 12.95 7.94 0.64
CA VAL A 543 13.46 7.78 2.00
C VAL A 543 13.94 9.12 2.56
N ALA A 544 14.68 9.91 1.77
CA ALA A 544 15.14 11.23 2.20
C ALA A 544 14.00 12.25 2.39
N ARG A 545 12.82 11.98 1.81
CA ARG A 545 11.59 12.75 2.05
C ARG A 545 10.75 12.20 3.21
N GLY A 546 11.13 11.06 3.79
CA GLY A 546 10.40 10.37 4.86
C GLY A 546 9.15 9.61 4.38
N ILE A 547 8.88 9.56 3.07
CA ILE A 547 7.75 8.84 2.47
C ILE A 547 7.92 7.32 2.57
N LEU A 548 9.14 6.84 2.29
CA LEU A 548 9.49 5.43 2.49
C LEU A 548 10.38 5.30 3.72
N LYS A 549 10.23 4.18 4.45
CA LYS A 549 11.14 3.83 5.53
C LYS A 549 12.38 3.17 4.96
N SER A 550 13.56 3.61 5.40
CA SER A 550 14.79 2.86 5.16
C SER A 550 14.79 1.59 6.01
N SER A 551 15.03 0.43 5.41
CA SER A 551 15.23 -0.81 6.15
C SER A 551 16.32 -1.68 5.53
N ALA A 552 17.00 -2.42 6.39
CA ALA A 552 17.96 -3.45 6.09
C ALA A 552 17.56 -4.71 6.87
N LYS A 553 18.12 -5.86 6.51
CA LYS A 553 17.88 -7.13 7.19
C LYS A 553 19.11 -7.59 7.95
N LEU A 554 18.91 -7.94 9.21
CA LEU A 554 19.91 -8.57 10.05
C LEU A 554 19.49 -10.02 10.30
N ARG A 555 20.33 -10.97 9.90
CA ARG A 555 20.14 -12.39 10.20
C ARG A 555 21.16 -12.81 11.26
N ILE A 556 20.68 -13.16 12.45
CA ILE A 556 21.54 -13.60 13.55
C ILE A 556 21.39 -15.10 13.73
N SER A 557 22.51 -15.83 13.72
CA SER A 557 22.55 -17.26 14.00
C SER A 557 23.34 -17.59 15.27
N LEU A 558 22.79 -18.45 16.11
CA LEU A 558 23.43 -18.93 17.34
C LEU A 558 23.63 -20.45 17.27
N LYS A 559 24.86 -20.91 17.53
CA LYS A 559 25.17 -22.34 17.60
C LYS A 559 26.07 -22.69 18.79
N ASP A 560 25.87 -23.88 19.34
CA ASP A 560 26.75 -24.46 20.36
C ASP A 560 28.11 -24.86 19.77
N LYS A 561 29.20 -24.47 20.44
CA LYS A 561 30.59 -24.69 19.99
C LYS A 561 30.96 -26.16 19.87
N ALA A 562 30.46 -27.02 20.75
CA ALA A 562 30.88 -28.42 20.84
C ALA A 562 30.11 -29.32 19.86
N THR A 563 28.81 -29.06 19.69
CA THR A 563 27.89 -29.90 18.91
C THR A 563 27.55 -29.31 17.55
N GLY A 564 27.79 -28.00 17.35
CA GLY A 564 27.39 -27.27 16.15
C GLY A 564 25.87 -27.10 15.99
N LYS A 565 25.07 -27.54 16.97
CA LYS A 565 23.61 -27.47 16.91
C LYS A 565 23.13 -26.03 17.18
N PRO A 566 22.04 -25.60 16.53
CA PRO A 566 21.42 -24.31 16.83
C PRO A 566 20.95 -24.24 18.29
N CYS A 567 21.00 -23.06 18.88
CA CYS A 567 20.54 -22.81 20.24
C CYS A 567 19.75 -21.51 20.36
N ALA A 568 18.80 -21.45 21.30
CA ALA A 568 18.12 -20.21 21.65
C ALA A 568 19.08 -19.24 22.36
N GLY A 569 18.74 -17.96 22.36
CA GLY A 569 19.49 -16.95 23.11
C GLY A 569 18.87 -15.56 22.99
N ARG A 570 19.40 -14.60 23.74
CA ARG A 570 19.02 -13.20 23.71
C ARG A 570 20.19 -12.39 23.18
N VAL A 571 19.93 -11.50 22.23
CA VAL A 571 20.94 -10.63 21.63
C VAL A 571 20.57 -9.18 21.92
N ASN A 572 21.41 -8.48 22.66
CA ASN A 572 21.29 -7.03 22.83
C ASN A 572 22.04 -6.36 21.67
N VAL A 573 21.40 -5.37 21.05
CA VAL A 573 21.96 -4.61 19.93
C VAL A 573 21.95 -3.13 20.32
N SER A 574 23.11 -2.48 20.32
CA SER A 574 23.23 -1.07 20.68
C SER A 574 22.33 -0.19 19.80
N GLY A 575 21.48 0.63 20.40
CA GLY A 575 20.58 1.55 19.67
C GLY A 575 19.18 0.98 19.39
N LEU A 576 18.92 -0.31 19.64
CA LEU A 576 17.55 -0.82 19.77
C LEU A 576 17.11 -0.68 21.23
N GLN A 577 15.89 -0.19 21.47
CA GLN A 577 15.32 -0.08 22.83
C GLN A 577 15.00 -1.45 23.47
N ALA A 578 15.15 -2.56 22.73
CA ALA A 578 14.83 -3.90 23.18
C ALA A 578 15.88 -4.94 22.74
N SER A 579 16.01 -5.99 23.53
CA SER A 579 16.80 -7.18 23.21
C SER A 579 16.06 -8.10 22.25
N LEU A 580 16.75 -8.66 21.27
CA LEU A 580 16.20 -9.59 20.30
C LEU A 580 16.26 -11.04 20.81
N GLN A 581 15.15 -11.77 20.72
CA GLN A 581 15.09 -13.17 21.13
C GLN A 581 15.33 -14.09 19.93
N VAL A 582 16.41 -14.88 19.98
CA VAL A 582 16.68 -15.93 19.01
C VAL A 582 15.98 -17.21 19.47
N PRO A 583 15.11 -17.81 18.63
CA PRO A 583 14.38 -19.03 18.99
C PRO A 583 15.30 -20.25 19.08
N ALA A 584 14.76 -21.37 19.57
CA ALA A 584 15.51 -22.64 19.70
C ALA A 584 16.06 -23.17 18.36
N GLY A 585 15.49 -22.76 17.23
CA GLY A 585 16.02 -23.02 15.88
C GLY A 585 17.32 -22.28 15.56
N GLY A 586 17.80 -21.41 16.45
CA GLY A 586 19.10 -20.74 16.36
C GLY A 586 19.24 -19.72 15.24
N LEU A 587 18.13 -19.27 14.66
CA LEU A 587 18.10 -18.26 13.61
C LEU A 587 17.03 -17.21 13.89
N LEU A 588 17.41 -15.95 13.80
CA LEU A 588 16.52 -14.80 13.82
C LEU A 588 16.77 -13.94 12.58
N GLU A 589 15.71 -13.52 11.91
CA GLU A 589 15.76 -12.45 10.91
C GLU A 589 15.00 -11.23 11.46
N ALA A 590 15.63 -10.06 11.42
CA ALA A 590 15.06 -8.81 11.89
C ALA A 590 15.28 -7.70 10.85
N GLU A 591 14.27 -6.84 10.66
CA GLU A 591 14.44 -5.59 9.92
C GLU A 591 14.96 -4.51 10.86
N ILE A 592 16.03 -3.83 10.44
CA ILE A 592 16.69 -2.77 11.21
C ILE A 592 17.02 -1.60 10.30
N ALA A 593 17.22 -0.42 10.89
CA ALA A 593 17.73 0.72 10.14
C ALA A 593 19.19 0.46 9.68
N PRO A 594 19.65 1.11 8.60
CA PRO A 594 21.06 1.16 8.29
C PRO A 594 21.85 1.88 9.40
N GLY A 595 23.03 1.39 9.74
CA GLY A 595 23.86 1.97 10.79
C GLY A 595 24.93 1.04 11.33
N ALA A 596 25.73 1.56 12.25
CA ALA A 596 26.73 0.80 12.99
C ALA A 596 26.14 0.31 14.33
N TYR A 597 26.28 -0.98 14.57
CA TYR A 597 25.72 -1.69 15.72
C TYR A 597 26.82 -2.44 16.47
N THR A 598 26.67 -2.55 17.79
CA THR A 598 27.46 -3.44 18.65
C THR A 598 26.52 -4.41 19.32
N MET A 599 26.85 -5.70 19.29
CA MET A 599 25.99 -6.77 19.76
C MET A 599 26.61 -7.53 20.92
N SER A 600 25.78 -7.91 21.90
CA SER A 600 26.09 -8.91 22.91
C SER A 600 25.05 -10.01 22.95
N VAL A 601 25.48 -11.23 23.21
CA VAL A 601 24.61 -12.41 23.27
C VAL A 601 24.73 -13.11 24.61
N SER A 602 23.57 -13.45 25.19
CA SER A 602 23.45 -14.30 26.36
C SER A 602 22.51 -15.47 26.08
N SER A 603 22.86 -16.65 26.56
CA SER A 603 22.00 -17.83 26.48
C SER A 603 22.18 -18.69 27.73
N PHE A 604 21.08 -19.21 28.27
CA PHE A 604 21.15 -20.04 29.48
C PHE A 604 22.00 -21.28 29.24
N GLY A 605 23.02 -21.48 30.09
CA GLY A 605 23.98 -22.57 29.94
C GLY A 605 25.24 -22.23 29.14
N TYR A 606 25.38 -20.99 28.65
CA TYR A 606 26.53 -20.54 27.87
C TYR A 606 27.20 -19.31 28.49
N LEU A 607 28.48 -19.12 28.18
CA LEU A 607 29.20 -17.88 28.46
C LEU A 607 28.68 -16.76 27.55
N THR A 608 28.49 -15.57 28.13
CA THR A 608 28.12 -14.35 27.38
C THR A 608 29.25 -13.98 26.41
N GLN A 609 28.88 -13.50 25.21
CA GLN A 609 29.82 -12.86 24.28
C GLN A 609 29.39 -11.42 24.05
N ASP A 610 30.31 -10.47 24.26
CA ASP A 610 30.06 -9.04 24.16
C ASP A 610 30.88 -8.38 23.06
N GLY A 611 30.41 -7.23 22.56
CA GLY A 611 31.24 -6.30 21.78
C GLY A 611 31.39 -6.60 20.29
N ARG A 612 30.49 -7.38 19.68
CA ARG A 612 30.56 -7.66 18.23
C ARG A 612 30.05 -6.46 17.43
N ALA A 613 30.95 -5.71 16.79
CA ALA A 613 30.61 -4.62 15.90
C ALA A 613 30.12 -5.14 14.52
N VAL A 614 29.06 -4.52 13.98
CA VAL A 614 28.41 -4.85 12.71
C VAL A 614 27.96 -3.56 12.05
N GLU A 615 28.31 -3.36 10.78
CA GLU A 615 27.84 -2.24 9.97
C GLU A 615 26.80 -2.74 8.97
N VAL A 616 25.68 -2.03 8.87
CA VAL A 616 24.51 -2.45 8.10
C VAL A 616 24.15 -1.33 7.13
N GLN A 617 24.12 -1.65 5.84
CA GLN A 617 23.75 -0.70 4.79
C GLN A 617 22.30 -0.91 4.33
N GLU A 618 21.73 0.12 3.69
CA GLU A 618 20.38 0.08 3.14
C GLU A 618 20.19 -1.06 2.14
N ASP A 619 19.03 -1.73 2.21
CA ASP A 619 18.68 -2.91 1.39
C ASP A 619 19.66 -4.11 1.50
N GLN A 620 20.60 -4.08 2.45
CA GLN A 620 21.53 -5.18 2.69
C GLN A 620 20.90 -6.23 3.61
N THR A 621 21.20 -7.51 3.35
CA THR A 621 21.08 -8.56 4.37
C THR A 621 22.46 -8.82 4.97
N VAL A 622 22.60 -8.64 6.29
CA VAL A 622 23.84 -8.90 7.02
C VAL A 622 23.65 -10.13 7.89
N ASP A 623 24.47 -11.16 7.65
CA ASP A 623 24.50 -12.37 8.46
C ASP A 623 25.53 -12.24 9.59
N VAL A 624 25.11 -12.50 10.84
CA VAL A 624 25.95 -12.46 12.04
C VAL A 624 25.84 -13.78 12.78
N GLU A 625 26.93 -14.52 12.85
CA GLU A 625 27.00 -15.79 13.57
C GLU A 625 27.70 -15.64 14.91
N PHE A 626 27.10 -16.20 15.96
CA PHE A 626 27.72 -16.41 17.27
C PHE A 626 27.86 -17.89 17.57
N VAL A 627 29.05 -18.29 18.03
CA VAL A 627 29.37 -19.66 18.42
C VAL A 627 29.58 -19.71 19.93
N LEU A 628 28.58 -20.20 20.65
CA LEU A 628 28.52 -20.10 22.11
C LEU A 628 29.21 -21.26 22.80
N GLU A 629 30.01 -20.96 23.83
CA GLU A 629 30.72 -21.94 24.65
C GLU A 629 29.92 -22.22 25.93
N SER A 630 29.74 -23.50 26.28
CA SER A 630 28.97 -23.87 27.47
C SER A 630 29.65 -23.35 28.75
N ALA A 631 28.85 -22.80 29.66
CA ALA A 631 29.32 -22.40 30.97
C ALA A 631 29.51 -23.64 31.89
N PRO A 632 30.53 -23.66 32.76
CA PRO A 632 30.67 -24.70 33.78
C PRO A 632 29.42 -24.81 34.66
N ARG A 633 29.05 -26.01 35.12
CA ARG A 633 27.90 -26.22 36.01
C ARG A 633 28.36 -26.58 37.42
N PHE A 634 27.62 -26.10 38.42
CA PHE A 634 27.89 -26.33 39.83
C PHE A 634 26.62 -26.71 40.58
N ALA A 635 26.77 -27.60 41.56
CA ALA A 635 25.68 -27.96 42.46
C ALA A 635 25.38 -26.83 43.45
N VAL A 636 24.12 -26.43 43.51
CA VAL A 636 23.56 -25.54 44.53
C VAL A 636 22.66 -26.37 45.44
N THR A 637 23.07 -26.51 46.70
CA THR A 637 22.29 -27.20 47.73
C THR A 637 21.64 -26.20 48.67
N GLY A 638 20.70 -26.63 49.50
CA GLY A 638 20.23 -25.78 50.58
C GLY A 638 19.17 -26.39 51.47
N SER A 639 18.70 -25.59 52.44
CA SER A 639 17.62 -25.96 53.36
C SER A 639 16.59 -24.85 53.50
N VAL A 640 15.34 -25.22 53.75
CA VAL A 640 14.21 -24.33 53.96
C VAL A 640 13.65 -24.57 55.36
N LYS A 641 13.54 -23.49 56.14
CA LYS A 641 13.13 -23.56 57.55
C LYS A 641 12.07 -22.51 57.87
N ARG A 642 11.28 -22.77 58.90
CA ARG A 642 10.40 -21.78 59.50
C ARG A 642 11.20 -20.67 60.17
N ALA A 643 10.78 -19.42 59.99
CA ALA A 643 11.45 -18.28 60.58
C ALA A 643 11.28 -18.22 62.11
N ASP A 644 10.17 -18.72 62.64
CA ASP A 644 9.81 -18.68 64.06
C ASP A 644 10.36 -19.87 64.86
N THR A 645 10.22 -21.10 64.36
CA THR A 645 10.60 -22.33 65.08
C THR A 645 11.91 -22.96 64.61
N GLY A 646 12.40 -22.59 63.41
CA GLY A 646 13.57 -23.21 62.79
C GLY A 646 13.32 -24.63 62.23
N GLU A 647 12.10 -25.15 62.33
CA GLU A 647 11.71 -26.45 61.80
C GLU A 647 11.80 -26.47 60.27
N ALA A 648 12.13 -27.64 59.71
CA ALA A 648 12.21 -27.82 58.26
C ALA A 648 10.84 -27.64 57.58
N VAL A 649 10.82 -26.96 56.44
CA VAL A 649 9.62 -26.68 55.65
C VAL A 649 9.73 -27.37 54.30
N SER A 650 8.65 -28.06 53.89
CA SER A 650 8.54 -28.57 52.53
C SER A 650 8.17 -27.42 51.59
N ALA A 651 9.05 -27.10 50.65
CA ALA A 651 8.95 -25.94 49.77
C ALA A 651 9.38 -26.24 48.33
N ARG A 652 8.95 -25.39 47.40
CA ARG A 652 9.47 -25.33 46.03
C ARG A 652 10.50 -24.23 45.90
N ILE A 653 11.61 -24.54 45.25
CA ILE A 653 12.69 -23.60 44.95
C ILE A 653 12.64 -23.28 43.46
N TYR A 654 12.36 -22.03 43.14
CA TYR A 654 12.39 -21.47 41.81
C TYR A 654 13.74 -20.80 41.58
N VAL A 655 14.29 -20.97 40.38
CA VAL A 655 15.44 -20.19 39.89
C VAL A 655 14.92 -19.29 38.78
N ALA A 656 14.68 -18.02 39.11
CA ALA A 656 14.00 -17.07 38.24
C ALA A 656 14.75 -16.85 36.93
N ASP A 657 14.01 -16.57 35.85
CA ASP A 657 14.51 -16.31 34.50
C ASP A 657 15.39 -17.43 33.90
N THR A 658 15.15 -18.67 34.34
CA THR A 658 15.81 -19.86 33.80
C THR A 658 14.79 -20.88 33.32
N PRO A 659 15.15 -21.75 32.35
CA PRO A 659 14.31 -22.88 31.96
C PRO A 659 14.37 -24.05 32.97
N ILE A 660 14.91 -23.83 34.17
CA ILE A 660 15.02 -24.87 35.20
C ILE A 660 13.67 -25.02 35.90
N GLU A 661 13.11 -26.22 35.84
CA GLU A 661 11.91 -26.57 36.58
C GLU A 661 12.11 -26.39 38.09
N PRO A 662 11.11 -25.89 38.83
CA PRO A 662 11.28 -25.65 40.27
C PRO A 662 11.52 -26.94 41.03
N VAL A 663 12.49 -26.91 41.96
CA VAL A 663 12.91 -28.08 42.73
C VAL A 663 12.11 -28.19 44.02
N GLN A 664 11.47 -29.33 44.25
CA GLN A 664 10.81 -29.64 45.53
C GLN A 664 11.86 -30.06 46.56
N THR A 665 11.78 -29.54 47.79
CA THR A 665 12.62 -30.00 48.90
C THR A 665 12.29 -31.44 49.30
N SER A 666 13.28 -32.20 49.75
CA SER A 666 13.13 -33.58 50.21
C SER A 666 12.42 -33.67 51.57
N GLY A 667 11.09 -33.74 51.55
CA GLY A 667 10.24 -34.13 52.69
C GLY A 667 10.59 -33.41 54.01
N SER A 668 10.48 -34.14 55.13
CA SER A 668 10.68 -33.63 56.50
C SER A 668 12.06 -33.03 56.81
N ALA A 669 13.04 -33.11 55.90
CA ALA A 669 14.36 -32.51 56.04
C ALA A 669 14.47 -31.08 55.45
N GLY A 670 13.52 -30.68 54.58
CA GLY A 670 13.50 -29.33 54.00
C GLY A 670 14.68 -28.99 53.10
N THR A 671 15.46 -29.97 52.63
CA THR A 671 16.67 -29.76 51.83
C THR A 671 16.42 -29.83 50.32
N PHE A 672 17.18 -29.10 49.50
CA PHE A 672 17.11 -29.17 48.04
C PHE A 672 18.49 -29.24 47.39
N SER A 673 18.54 -29.66 46.13
CA SER A 673 19.75 -29.63 45.29
C SER A 673 19.37 -29.36 43.84
N VAL A 674 20.07 -28.45 43.18
CA VAL A 674 19.92 -28.09 41.76
C VAL A 674 21.28 -27.84 41.14
N GLU A 675 21.53 -28.30 39.91
CA GLU A 675 22.73 -27.93 39.17
C GLU A 675 22.46 -26.72 38.29
N LEU A 676 23.31 -25.70 38.39
CA LEU A 676 23.20 -24.48 37.61
C LEU A 676 24.50 -24.16 36.89
N PRO A 677 24.45 -23.59 35.68
CA PRO A 677 25.61 -22.97 35.04
C PRO A 677 26.21 -21.87 35.91
N ALA A 678 27.46 -21.51 35.65
CA ALA A 678 28.11 -20.37 36.28
C ALA A 678 27.37 -19.09 35.88
N GLY A 679 27.03 -18.24 36.85
CA GLY A 679 26.23 -17.05 36.61
C GLY A 679 25.62 -16.46 37.88
N LYS A 680 24.85 -15.39 37.74
CA LYS A 680 24.07 -14.79 38.83
C LYS A 680 22.61 -15.18 38.68
N TYR A 681 21.98 -15.59 39.78
CA TYR A 681 20.60 -16.08 39.78
C TYR A 681 19.80 -15.51 40.95
N THR A 682 18.51 -15.36 40.73
CA THR A 682 17.54 -15.09 41.79
C THR A 682 16.81 -16.38 42.14
N PHE A 683 16.85 -16.76 43.42
CA PHE A 683 16.14 -17.91 43.92
C PHE A 683 14.92 -17.48 44.73
N LYS A 684 13.80 -18.21 44.59
CA LYS A 684 12.58 -17.98 45.37
C LYS A 684 12.11 -19.30 45.98
N ALA A 685 12.00 -19.35 47.31
CA ALA A 685 11.41 -20.46 48.04
C ALA A 685 9.94 -20.17 48.34
N VAL A 686 9.04 -21.09 47.99
CA VAL A 686 7.60 -20.97 48.22
C VAL A 686 7.09 -22.21 48.93
N ALA A 687 6.29 -22.04 49.98
CA ALA A 687 5.66 -23.13 50.72
C ALA A 687 4.24 -22.74 51.16
N PHE A 688 3.36 -23.75 51.25
CA PHE A 688 1.99 -23.57 51.72
C PHE A 688 1.96 -22.95 53.12
N GLY A 689 1.16 -21.89 53.31
CA GLY A 689 1.01 -21.23 54.60
C GLY A 689 2.19 -20.34 55.01
N PHE A 690 3.16 -20.11 54.10
CA PHE A 690 4.31 -19.24 54.35
C PHE A 690 4.50 -18.17 53.26
N ARG A 691 5.04 -17.02 53.67
CA ARG A 691 5.55 -15.98 52.78
C ARG A 691 6.71 -16.54 51.97
N ALA A 692 6.71 -16.25 50.67
CA ALA A 692 7.84 -16.58 49.82
C ALA A 692 9.12 -15.87 50.29
N SER A 693 10.25 -16.55 50.23
CA SER A 693 11.56 -16.00 50.58
C SER A 693 12.42 -15.92 49.31
N VAL A 694 12.99 -14.74 49.03
CA VAL A 694 13.76 -14.49 47.81
C VAL A 694 15.22 -14.19 48.18
N LEU A 695 16.14 -14.83 47.46
CA LEU A 695 17.57 -14.51 47.47
C LEU A 695 17.94 -14.04 46.06
N ALA A 696 18.14 -12.73 45.89
CA ALA A 696 18.53 -12.14 44.61
C ALA A 696 20.05 -12.14 44.42
N ASP A 697 20.49 -12.03 43.17
CA ASP A 697 21.90 -11.86 42.77
C ASP A 697 22.88 -12.87 43.36
N VAL A 698 22.43 -14.13 43.53
CA VAL A 698 23.26 -15.21 44.03
C VAL A 698 24.24 -15.63 42.95
N GLU A 699 25.51 -15.28 43.14
CA GLU A 699 26.60 -15.65 42.24
C GLU A 699 27.02 -17.12 42.41
N ILE A 700 26.97 -17.88 41.31
CA ILE A 700 27.38 -19.26 41.21
C ILE A 700 28.67 -19.30 40.39
N ALA A 701 29.80 -19.39 41.09
CA ALA A 701 31.14 -19.60 40.50
C ALA A 701 31.77 -20.93 40.96
N GLY A 702 31.03 -21.73 41.73
CA GLY A 702 31.44 -22.97 42.37
C GLY A 702 30.26 -23.59 43.15
N PRO A 703 30.43 -24.78 43.76
CA PRO A 703 29.40 -25.37 44.61
C PRO A 703 28.98 -24.42 45.75
N ARG A 704 27.67 -24.29 45.99
CA ARG A 704 27.14 -23.31 46.95
C ARG A 704 25.99 -23.89 47.78
N SER A 705 25.89 -23.51 49.04
CA SER A 705 24.75 -23.87 49.91
C SER A 705 23.93 -22.64 50.28
N LEU A 706 22.61 -22.73 50.22
CA LEU A 706 21.66 -21.65 50.54
C LEU A 706 20.74 -22.03 51.73
N GLU A 707 20.28 -21.04 52.48
CA GLU A 707 19.25 -21.22 53.51
C GLU A 707 18.11 -20.24 53.28
N PHE A 708 16.87 -20.75 53.28
CA PHE A 708 15.66 -19.94 53.24
C PHE A 708 14.93 -20.00 54.58
N LYS A 709 14.51 -18.84 55.07
CA LYS A 709 13.65 -18.71 56.27
C LYS A 709 12.30 -18.16 55.86
N LEU A 710 11.25 -18.92 56.15
CA LEU A 710 9.89 -18.66 55.71
C LEU A 710 9.03 -18.24 56.90
N ALA A 711 8.44 -17.05 56.83
CA ALA A 711 7.50 -16.55 57.84
C ALA A 711 6.07 -17.01 57.52
N SER A 712 5.26 -17.33 58.53
CA SER A 712 3.88 -17.76 58.32
C SER A 712 3.03 -16.69 57.64
N LEU A 713 2.06 -17.11 56.81
CA LEU A 713 1.07 -16.23 56.22
C LEU A 713 0.02 -15.79 57.25
N PRO A 714 -0.51 -14.56 57.12
CA PRO A 714 -1.73 -14.17 57.83
C PRO A 714 -2.94 -14.97 57.31
N PRO A 715 -4.06 -14.98 58.07
CA PRO A 715 -5.24 -15.79 57.71
C PRO A 715 -6.00 -15.30 56.47
N VAL A 716 -5.78 -14.06 56.02
CA VAL A 716 -6.50 -13.44 54.90
C VAL A 716 -5.50 -12.91 53.86
N LEU A 717 -5.78 -13.15 52.58
CA LEU A 717 -5.20 -12.40 51.46
C LEU A 717 -6.25 -11.46 50.90
N LEU A 718 -5.92 -10.18 50.78
CA LEU A 718 -6.69 -9.18 50.05
C LEU A 718 -6.05 -9.02 48.65
N VAL A 719 -6.75 -9.43 47.61
CA VAL A 719 -6.34 -9.29 46.21
C VAL A 719 -7.05 -8.08 45.61
N ASP A 720 -6.22 -7.15 45.16
CA ASP A 720 -6.58 -5.87 44.57
C ASP A 720 -6.39 -5.93 43.05
N ASP A 721 -7.51 -6.04 42.36
CA ASP A 721 -7.62 -6.31 40.91
C ASP A 721 -8.53 -5.26 40.24
N ASP A 722 -8.42 -4.01 40.69
CA ASP A 722 -9.33 -2.90 40.32
C ASP A 722 -8.77 -1.96 39.22
N ASP A 723 -7.75 -2.42 38.49
CA ASP A 723 -6.94 -1.62 37.55
C ASP A 723 -6.34 -0.33 38.16
N GLY A 724 -5.94 -0.40 39.44
CA GLY A 724 -5.19 0.65 40.13
C GLY A 724 -6.04 1.81 40.62
N ALA A 725 -7.34 1.57 40.84
CA ALA A 725 -8.13 2.46 41.66
C ALA A 725 -7.66 2.38 43.13
N SER A 726 -8.14 3.29 43.97
CA SER A 726 -7.75 3.36 45.38
C SER A 726 -8.83 2.81 46.32
N VAL A 727 -9.63 1.84 45.84
CA VAL A 727 -10.78 1.33 46.61
C VAL A 727 -10.37 0.28 47.64
N GLU A 728 -9.16 -0.23 47.57
CA GLU A 728 -8.59 -1.17 48.52
C GLU A 728 -8.48 -0.57 49.94
N THR A 729 -8.44 0.76 50.07
CA THR A 729 -8.50 1.46 51.36
C THR A 729 -9.76 1.13 52.18
N PHE A 730 -10.91 0.90 51.54
CA PHE A 730 -12.17 0.56 52.20
C PHE A 730 -12.14 -0.86 52.78
N PHE A 731 -11.50 -1.79 52.07
CA PHE A 731 -11.25 -3.15 52.53
C PHE A 731 -10.24 -3.16 53.68
N LYS A 732 -9.11 -2.46 53.53
CA LYS A 732 -8.07 -2.32 54.57
C LYS A 732 -8.65 -1.78 55.88
N ALA A 733 -9.56 -0.79 55.81
CA ALA A 733 -10.22 -0.22 56.97
C ALA A 733 -11.22 -1.17 57.66
N ALA A 734 -11.81 -2.11 56.92
CA ALA A 734 -12.75 -3.11 57.44
C ALA A 734 -12.06 -4.38 57.97
N LEU A 735 -10.77 -4.57 57.66
CA LEU A 735 -9.95 -5.70 58.10
C LEU A 735 -9.11 -5.35 59.34
N THR A 736 -8.76 -6.36 60.13
CA THR A 736 -7.89 -6.18 61.31
C THR A 736 -6.42 -6.13 60.88
N ALA A 737 -5.72 -5.05 61.20
CA ALA A 737 -4.30 -4.88 60.89
C ALA A 737 -3.46 -6.07 61.40
N GLY A 738 -2.54 -6.55 60.57
CA GLY A 738 -1.69 -7.71 60.88
C GLY A 738 -2.34 -9.08 60.67
N GLN A 739 -3.62 -9.14 60.30
CA GLN A 739 -4.33 -10.38 59.97
C GLN A 739 -4.56 -10.59 58.47
N PHE A 740 -3.98 -9.74 57.63
CA PHE A 740 -4.07 -9.90 56.18
C PHE A 740 -2.79 -9.45 55.47
N ASP A 741 -2.62 -9.97 54.26
CA ASP A 741 -1.71 -9.44 53.24
C ASP A 741 -2.49 -8.77 52.13
N VAL A 742 -1.81 -7.91 51.37
CA VAL A 742 -2.35 -7.27 50.17
C VAL A 742 -1.51 -7.72 48.98
N TRP A 743 -2.18 -8.09 47.89
CA TRP A 743 -1.56 -8.34 46.59
C TRP A 743 -2.24 -7.46 45.55
N THR A 744 -1.50 -6.52 44.96
CA THR A 744 -2.04 -5.61 43.94
C THR A 744 -1.60 -6.10 42.57
N VAL A 745 -2.55 -6.63 41.78
CA VAL A 745 -2.27 -7.26 40.47
C VAL A 745 -1.51 -6.31 39.54
N LYS A 746 -1.84 -5.01 39.59
CA LYS A 746 -1.20 -3.97 38.77
C LYS A 746 0.28 -3.76 39.07
N SER A 747 0.71 -3.85 40.34
CA SER A 747 2.10 -3.58 40.75
C SER A 747 2.91 -4.85 40.99
N ASP A 748 2.30 -5.86 41.58
CA ASP A 748 2.95 -7.11 41.98
C ASP A 748 2.89 -8.17 40.87
N GLY A 749 2.10 -7.89 39.83
CA GLY A 749 1.83 -8.78 38.72
C GLY A 749 0.78 -9.83 39.05
N GLN A 750 0.59 -10.73 38.10
CA GLN A 750 -0.42 -11.78 38.19
C GLN A 750 -0.11 -12.76 39.34
N LEU A 751 -1.12 -13.06 40.15
CA LEU A 751 -0.97 -14.01 41.24
C LEU A 751 -0.74 -15.44 40.69
N THR A 752 0.08 -16.22 41.39
CA THR A 752 0.30 -17.64 41.08
C THR A 752 -0.54 -18.54 41.99
N ASP A 753 -0.82 -19.76 41.55
CA ASP A 753 -1.58 -20.77 42.30
C ASP A 753 -0.94 -21.13 43.67
N ASP A 754 0.38 -21.22 43.78
CA ASP A 754 1.08 -21.40 45.06
C ASP A 754 0.83 -20.23 46.04
N GLY A 755 0.68 -19.01 45.49
CA GLY A 755 0.38 -17.80 46.25
C GLY A 755 -1.04 -17.82 46.80
N LEU A 756 -2.02 -18.22 45.99
CA LEU A 756 -3.43 -18.25 46.37
C LEU A 756 -3.77 -19.43 47.30
N LEU A 757 -3.25 -20.63 47.02
CA LEU A 757 -3.54 -21.84 47.80
C LEU A 757 -3.03 -21.76 49.24
N GLY A 758 -1.93 -21.04 49.48
CA GLY A 758 -1.32 -20.89 50.80
C GLY A 758 -2.19 -20.14 51.83
N TYR A 759 -3.16 -19.33 51.39
CA TYR A 759 -4.02 -18.58 52.30
C TYR A 759 -5.27 -19.40 52.70
N PRO A 760 -5.69 -19.30 53.98
CA PRO A 760 -6.95 -19.88 54.43
C PRO A 760 -8.18 -19.22 53.81
N THR A 761 -8.14 -17.89 53.67
CA THR A 761 -9.23 -17.05 53.14
C THR A 761 -8.67 -16.02 52.18
N VAL A 762 -9.37 -15.81 51.07
CA VAL A 762 -9.06 -14.81 50.06
C VAL A 762 -10.24 -13.87 49.93
N VAL A 763 -9.96 -12.56 49.96
CA VAL A 763 -10.88 -11.49 49.61
C VAL A 763 -10.36 -10.91 48.30
N TRP A 764 -11.11 -11.06 47.21
CA TRP A 764 -10.74 -10.59 45.88
C TRP A 764 -11.75 -9.53 45.44
N PHE A 765 -11.27 -8.40 44.94
CA PHE A 765 -12.16 -7.38 44.40
C PHE A 765 -11.64 -6.77 43.10
N THR A 766 -12.58 -6.42 42.22
CA THR A 766 -12.34 -5.76 40.92
C THR A 766 -12.81 -4.30 40.93
N GLY A 767 -13.35 -3.85 42.07
CA GLY A 767 -13.84 -2.49 42.28
C GLY A 767 -14.90 -2.08 41.26
N ALA A 768 -14.63 -0.95 40.60
CA ALA A 768 -15.51 -0.36 39.59
C ALA A 768 -15.17 -0.71 38.14
N ASP A 769 -14.17 -1.57 37.90
CA ASP A 769 -13.82 -1.95 36.54
C ASP A 769 -15.00 -2.65 35.84
N TYR A 770 -15.22 -2.28 34.59
CA TYR A 770 -16.26 -2.80 33.70
C TYR A 770 -15.69 -3.28 32.35
N ARG A 771 -14.39 -3.09 32.11
CA ARG A 771 -13.74 -3.47 30.85
C ARG A 771 -13.16 -4.88 30.91
N GLN A 772 -12.49 -5.24 31.99
CA GLN A 772 -11.93 -6.57 32.19
C GLN A 772 -11.92 -6.96 33.66
N THR A 773 -13.10 -7.32 34.19
CA THR A 773 -13.28 -7.66 35.61
C THR A 773 -12.37 -8.80 36.08
N LEU A 774 -12.47 -10.00 35.50
CA LEU A 774 -11.60 -11.16 35.81
C LEU A 774 -11.04 -11.75 34.52
N SER A 775 -9.72 -11.80 34.40
CA SER A 775 -9.05 -12.45 33.27
C SER A 775 -9.29 -13.96 33.26
N GLU A 776 -9.01 -14.62 32.13
CA GLU A 776 -9.08 -16.09 32.05
C GLU A 776 -8.14 -16.77 33.07
N GLN A 777 -7.02 -16.12 33.39
CA GLN A 777 -6.07 -16.61 34.39
C GLN A 777 -6.62 -16.47 35.80
N ASP A 778 -7.30 -15.36 36.14
CA ASP A 778 -7.97 -15.19 37.45
C ASP A 778 -9.05 -16.24 37.64
N GLN A 779 -9.86 -16.47 36.60
CA GLN A 779 -10.89 -17.48 36.59
C GLN A 779 -10.30 -18.89 36.83
N ALA A 780 -9.19 -19.23 36.18
CA ALA A 780 -8.51 -20.50 36.39
C ALA A 780 -7.99 -20.66 37.83
N LEU A 781 -7.37 -19.61 38.38
CA LEU A 781 -6.83 -19.59 39.75
C LEU A 781 -7.93 -19.72 40.81
N ILE A 782 -8.99 -18.91 40.70
CA ILE A 782 -10.13 -18.95 41.63
C ILE A 782 -10.82 -20.31 41.57
N LYS A 783 -11.00 -20.87 40.37
CA LYS A 783 -11.57 -22.21 40.19
C LYS A 783 -10.72 -23.26 40.90
N GLN A 784 -9.41 -23.27 40.69
CA GLN A 784 -8.50 -24.22 41.34
C GLN A 784 -8.52 -24.06 42.86
N TYR A 785 -8.51 -22.81 43.36
CA TYR A 785 -8.56 -22.51 44.79
C TYR A 785 -9.85 -23.02 45.44
N LEU A 786 -11.01 -22.82 44.82
CA LEU A 786 -12.28 -23.34 45.30
C LEU A 786 -12.37 -24.86 45.18
N GLN A 787 -11.87 -25.48 44.10
CA GLN A 787 -11.82 -26.93 43.97
C GLN A 787 -10.93 -27.59 45.02
N ALA A 788 -9.84 -26.91 45.42
CA ALA A 788 -8.99 -27.30 46.54
C ALA A 788 -9.59 -26.97 47.91
N GLY A 789 -10.88 -26.65 47.99
CA GLY A 789 -11.60 -26.38 49.23
C GLY A 789 -11.30 -25.02 49.87
N GLY A 790 -10.97 -24.01 49.06
CA GLY A 790 -10.66 -22.64 49.50
C GLY A 790 -11.85 -21.86 50.08
N ARG A 791 -11.58 -20.66 50.60
CA ARG A 791 -12.56 -19.71 51.13
C ARG A 791 -12.43 -18.37 50.41
N LEU A 792 -13.47 -17.93 49.72
CA LEU A 792 -13.43 -16.76 48.86
C LEU A 792 -14.51 -15.74 49.24
N MET A 793 -14.14 -14.48 49.37
CA MET A 793 -15.06 -13.36 49.17
C MET A 793 -14.68 -12.72 47.83
N LEU A 794 -15.63 -12.64 46.91
CA LEU A 794 -15.45 -11.97 45.61
C LEU A 794 -16.40 -10.78 45.55
N SER A 795 -15.90 -9.60 45.17
CA SER A 795 -16.70 -8.37 45.11
C SER A 795 -16.35 -7.52 43.90
N GLY A 796 -17.37 -7.02 43.21
CA GLY A 796 -17.21 -6.10 42.10
C GLY A 796 -18.53 -5.93 41.38
N GLN A 797 -18.73 -4.76 40.77
CA GLN A 797 -19.77 -4.62 39.76
C GLN A 797 -19.36 -5.33 38.47
N GLU A 798 -20.33 -5.56 37.57
CA GLU A 798 -20.09 -6.09 36.22
C GLU A 798 -19.49 -7.50 36.11
N ILE A 799 -19.14 -8.17 37.22
CA ILE A 799 -18.58 -9.53 37.21
C ILE A 799 -19.58 -10.52 36.58
N ALA A 800 -20.88 -10.42 36.89
CA ALA A 800 -21.87 -11.36 36.33
C ALA A 800 -22.21 -11.01 34.89
N TYR A 801 -22.35 -9.73 34.54
CA TYR A 801 -22.61 -9.33 33.16
C TYR A 801 -21.45 -9.68 32.23
N SER A 802 -20.20 -9.42 32.63
CA SER A 802 -19.00 -9.77 31.84
C SER A 802 -18.83 -11.27 31.67
N LEU A 803 -19.22 -12.08 32.67
CA LEU A 803 -19.03 -13.53 32.68
C LEU A 803 -20.29 -14.35 32.35
N LYS A 804 -21.41 -13.70 31.96
CA LYS A 804 -22.72 -14.34 31.76
C LYS A 804 -22.72 -15.53 30.79
N ASP A 805 -21.84 -15.49 29.79
CA ASP A 805 -21.73 -16.52 28.75
C ASP A 805 -20.61 -17.54 29.04
N THR A 806 -19.97 -17.45 30.21
CA THR A 806 -18.88 -18.35 30.61
C THR A 806 -19.38 -19.45 31.55
N SER A 807 -18.73 -20.61 31.52
CA SER A 807 -18.97 -21.65 32.53
C SER A 807 -18.53 -21.21 33.92
N PHE A 808 -17.67 -20.21 34.06
CA PHE A 808 -17.16 -19.78 35.36
C PHE A 808 -18.28 -19.25 36.27
N LEU A 809 -19.15 -18.37 35.75
CA LEU A 809 -20.25 -17.81 36.52
C LEU A 809 -21.20 -18.91 37.04
N LYS A 810 -21.59 -19.83 36.16
CA LYS A 810 -22.55 -20.89 36.49
C LYS A 810 -21.94 -22.06 37.28
N ASP A 811 -20.78 -22.54 36.87
CA ASP A 811 -20.21 -23.78 37.42
C ASP A 811 -19.30 -23.53 38.62
N VAL A 812 -18.60 -22.39 38.66
CA VAL A 812 -17.66 -22.04 39.73
C VAL A 812 -18.32 -21.15 40.78
N LEU A 813 -18.93 -20.02 40.38
CA LEU A 813 -19.61 -19.11 41.31
C LEU A 813 -21.04 -19.57 41.66
N ALA A 814 -21.58 -20.54 40.92
CA ALA A 814 -22.93 -21.06 41.15
C ALA A 814 -23.97 -19.92 41.13
N ALA A 815 -23.83 -19.04 40.14
CA ALA A 815 -24.65 -17.86 39.93
C ALA A 815 -25.20 -17.83 38.50
N GLU A 816 -26.35 -17.21 38.32
CA GLU A 816 -26.93 -16.87 37.01
C GLU A 816 -27.15 -15.35 36.97
N PHE A 817 -26.71 -14.72 35.89
CA PHE A 817 -26.96 -13.30 35.62
C PHE A 817 -28.45 -13.07 35.35
N VAL A 818 -29.03 -12.04 35.94
CA VAL A 818 -30.46 -11.67 35.79
C VAL A 818 -30.61 -10.35 35.06
N ALA A 819 -29.97 -9.29 35.57
CA ALA A 819 -30.07 -7.96 35.01
C ALA A 819 -28.80 -7.16 35.30
N ASP A 820 -28.48 -6.25 34.38
CA ASP A 820 -27.39 -5.29 34.51
C ASP A 820 -27.93 -4.01 35.17
N ALA A 821 -27.05 -3.28 35.86
CA ALA A 821 -27.30 -1.99 36.49
C ALA A 821 -28.57 -1.96 37.36
N ALA A 822 -28.51 -2.66 38.50
CA ALA A 822 -29.60 -2.73 39.47
C ALA A 822 -30.18 -1.35 39.79
N SER A 823 -31.50 -1.22 39.62
CA SER A 823 -32.24 0.03 39.82
C SER A 823 -32.42 0.39 41.30
N VAL A 824 -32.20 -0.56 42.19
CA VAL A 824 -32.32 -0.41 43.64
C VAL A 824 -30.93 -0.39 44.26
N ARG A 825 -30.64 0.64 45.06
CA ARG A 825 -29.34 0.82 45.74
C ARG A 825 -29.37 0.51 47.24
N LYS A 826 -30.50 -0.03 47.70
CA LYS A 826 -30.69 -0.48 49.08
C LYS A 826 -30.61 -1.99 49.11
N VAL A 827 -29.76 -2.52 49.99
CA VAL A 827 -29.43 -3.94 50.09
C VAL A 827 -29.83 -4.47 51.45
N LYS A 828 -30.52 -5.61 51.48
CA LYS A 828 -31.09 -6.22 52.69
C LYS A 828 -30.67 -7.67 52.84
N GLY A 829 -30.27 -8.03 54.05
CA GLY A 829 -29.97 -9.40 54.45
C GLY A 829 -30.66 -9.77 55.75
N ALA A 830 -30.43 -10.99 56.21
CA ALA A 830 -31.13 -11.55 57.37
C ALA A 830 -30.96 -10.74 58.67
N SER A 831 -29.83 -10.03 58.84
CA SER A 831 -29.45 -9.35 60.09
C SER A 831 -29.05 -7.88 59.93
N MET A 832 -29.15 -7.33 58.72
CA MET A 832 -28.83 -5.93 58.43
C MET A 832 -29.36 -5.45 57.09
N GLU A 833 -29.38 -4.14 56.94
CA GLU A 833 -29.71 -3.39 55.74
C GLU A 833 -28.73 -2.22 55.62
N PHE A 834 -28.36 -1.86 54.39
CA PHE A 834 -27.45 -0.75 54.06
C PHE A 834 -27.70 -0.27 52.64
N ALA A 835 -27.22 0.93 52.30
CA ALA A 835 -27.17 1.39 50.91
C ALA A 835 -25.79 1.12 50.28
N ILE A 836 -25.77 0.96 48.95
CA ILE A 836 -24.56 0.91 48.11
C ILE A 836 -24.36 2.25 47.36
N GLU A 837 -24.83 3.32 47.97
CA GLU A 837 -24.66 4.72 47.55
C GLU A 837 -24.76 5.63 48.78
N GLY A 838 -24.13 6.80 48.71
CA GLY A 838 -24.11 7.82 49.74
C GLY A 838 -23.10 7.58 50.88
N GLY A 839 -23.20 8.44 51.90
CA GLY A 839 -22.38 8.39 53.11
C GLY A 839 -20.88 8.55 52.85
N ASP A 840 -20.06 7.70 53.48
CA ASP A 840 -18.60 7.66 53.31
C ASP A 840 -18.12 6.54 52.35
N GLY A 841 -19.05 5.87 51.66
CA GLY A 841 -18.76 4.88 50.62
C GLY A 841 -18.18 5.52 49.35
N ALA A 842 -17.62 4.69 48.47
CA ALA A 842 -16.92 5.15 47.27
C ALA A 842 -17.82 5.84 46.21
N ASN A 843 -19.15 5.68 46.30
CA ASN A 843 -20.12 6.28 45.37
C ASN A 843 -19.86 5.97 43.88
N ASN A 844 -19.29 4.80 43.60
CA ASN A 844 -18.82 4.39 42.28
C ASN A 844 -19.64 3.23 41.67
N GLN A 845 -20.75 2.86 42.30
CA GLN A 845 -21.57 1.72 41.89
C GLN A 845 -22.47 2.05 40.71
N GLN A 846 -21.91 2.27 39.52
CA GLN A 846 -22.70 2.61 38.33
C GLN A 846 -23.46 1.41 37.76
N TYR A 847 -22.84 0.22 37.76
CA TYR A 847 -23.34 -0.98 37.08
C TYR A 847 -23.41 -2.22 38.00
N PRO A 848 -24.02 -2.13 39.21
CA PRO A 848 -24.18 -3.31 40.05
C PRO A 848 -25.05 -4.36 39.35
N ASP A 849 -24.66 -5.63 39.41
CA ASP A 849 -25.36 -6.74 38.77
C ASP A 849 -26.48 -7.29 39.67
N VAL A 850 -27.57 -7.76 39.06
CA VAL A 850 -28.58 -8.61 39.70
C VAL A 850 -28.30 -10.07 39.34
N VAL A 851 -28.15 -10.92 40.36
CA VAL A 851 -27.81 -12.33 40.18
C VAL A 851 -28.79 -13.26 40.90
N LYS A 852 -28.86 -14.53 40.51
CA LYS A 852 -29.61 -15.55 41.25
C LYS A 852 -28.78 -16.80 41.48
N ALA A 853 -29.09 -17.54 42.54
CA ALA A 853 -28.41 -18.79 42.85
C ALA A 853 -28.62 -19.84 41.75
N ALA A 854 -27.53 -20.49 41.32
CA ALA A 854 -27.53 -21.56 40.33
C ALA A 854 -27.02 -22.87 40.94
N GLY A 855 -27.86 -23.91 40.90
CA GLY A 855 -27.50 -25.27 41.35
C GLY A 855 -27.40 -25.47 42.87
N ALA A 856 -27.07 -26.69 43.27
CA ALA A 856 -27.02 -27.08 44.68
C ALA A 856 -25.86 -26.40 45.43
N GLY A 857 -26.15 -25.89 46.63
CA GLY A 857 -25.16 -25.28 47.52
C GLY A 857 -25.01 -23.76 47.38
N SER A 858 -25.65 -23.14 46.38
CA SER A 858 -25.77 -21.68 46.26
C SER A 858 -27.10 -21.20 46.81
N ARG A 859 -27.10 -20.06 47.51
CA ARG A 859 -28.30 -19.40 48.03
C ARG A 859 -28.10 -17.90 48.14
N GLU A 860 -29.21 -17.18 48.18
CA GLU A 860 -29.20 -15.74 48.48
C GLU A 860 -28.53 -15.45 49.84
N TYR A 861 -27.72 -14.40 49.86
CA TYR A 861 -27.09 -13.86 51.06
C TYR A 861 -27.56 -12.41 51.33
N PHE A 862 -27.61 -11.58 50.29
CA PHE A 862 -28.22 -10.25 50.32
C PHE A 862 -29.11 -10.06 49.08
N ALA A 863 -30.26 -9.41 49.26
CA ALA A 863 -31.21 -9.04 48.22
C ALA A 863 -31.26 -7.52 48.02
N TYR A 864 -31.71 -7.07 46.85
CA TYR A 864 -32.10 -5.68 46.66
C TYR A 864 -33.46 -5.42 47.32
N ASP A 865 -33.56 -4.39 48.15
CA ASP A 865 -34.76 -4.12 48.96
C ASP A 865 -35.95 -3.75 48.07
N GLY A 866 -36.95 -4.64 48.00
CA GLY A 866 -38.16 -4.44 47.19
C GLY A 866 -38.07 -4.93 45.75
N ASP A 867 -36.92 -5.46 45.30
CA ASP A 867 -36.78 -6.11 44.00
C ASP A 867 -36.78 -7.64 44.15
N ALA A 868 -37.75 -8.30 43.54
CA ALA A 868 -37.88 -9.76 43.55
C ALA A 868 -37.21 -10.43 42.34
N SER A 869 -36.57 -9.66 41.45
CA SER A 869 -35.94 -10.18 40.23
C SER A 869 -34.67 -10.99 40.53
N GLY A 870 -33.95 -10.68 41.61
CA GLY A 870 -32.78 -11.43 42.07
C GLY A 870 -32.11 -10.85 43.31
N SER A 871 -30.87 -11.27 43.53
CA SER A 871 -30.05 -11.04 44.72
C SER A 871 -28.88 -10.10 44.42
N ALA A 872 -28.42 -9.36 45.44
CA ALA A 872 -27.22 -8.51 45.41
C ALA A 872 -25.95 -9.28 45.82
N ALA A 873 -26.08 -10.38 46.58
CA ALA A 873 -24.98 -11.27 46.90
C ALA A 873 -25.45 -12.71 47.13
N LEU A 874 -24.58 -13.66 46.79
CA LEU A 874 -24.82 -15.11 46.91
C LEU A 874 -23.81 -15.75 47.85
N ALA A 875 -24.27 -16.73 48.62
CA ALA A 875 -23.43 -17.61 49.42
C ALA A 875 -23.38 -19.00 48.80
N LEU A 876 -22.17 -19.51 48.61
CA LEU A 876 -21.89 -20.83 48.06
C LEU A 876 -21.21 -21.71 49.11
N VAL A 877 -21.73 -22.93 49.27
CA VAL A 877 -21.11 -24.01 50.04
C VAL A 877 -21.12 -25.28 49.18
N ARG A 878 -19.95 -25.73 48.71
CA ARG A 878 -19.84 -26.91 47.85
C ARG A 878 -18.53 -27.64 48.12
N SER A 879 -18.58 -28.97 48.29
CA SER A 879 -17.41 -29.85 48.36
C SER A 879 -16.29 -29.37 49.32
N GLY A 880 -16.66 -28.83 50.47
CA GLY A 880 -15.71 -28.31 51.47
C GLY A 880 -15.18 -26.90 51.20
N ALA A 881 -15.55 -26.27 50.08
CA ALA A 881 -15.29 -24.87 49.76
C ALA A 881 -16.45 -23.96 50.22
N LYS A 882 -16.14 -22.69 50.49
CA LYS A 882 -17.16 -21.64 50.70
C LYS A 882 -16.80 -20.40 49.90
N ALA A 883 -17.80 -19.77 49.29
CA ALA A 883 -17.63 -18.46 48.67
C ALA A 883 -18.79 -17.51 49.03
N LEU A 884 -18.49 -16.22 49.10
CA LEU A 884 -19.46 -15.13 49.07
C LEU A 884 -19.17 -14.29 47.84
N TYR A 885 -20.15 -14.18 46.95
CA TYR A 885 -20.04 -13.36 45.75
C TYR A 885 -20.97 -12.17 45.89
N PHE A 886 -20.41 -10.97 45.96
CA PHE A 886 -21.11 -9.69 45.94
C PHE A 886 -21.12 -9.17 44.50
N ALA A 887 -22.32 -9.03 43.93
CA ALA A 887 -22.55 -8.54 42.58
C ALA A 887 -22.43 -7.00 42.47
N PHE A 888 -21.80 -6.40 43.47
CA PHE A 888 -21.50 -4.98 43.59
C PHE A 888 -20.16 -4.82 44.33
N GLY A 889 -19.57 -3.63 44.23
CA GLY A 889 -18.36 -3.25 44.95
C GLY A 889 -18.61 -3.03 46.45
N PHE A 890 -17.90 -3.76 47.29
CA PHE A 890 -17.96 -3.64 48.75
C PHE A 890 -17.61 -2.22 49.22
N GLU A 891 -16.77 -1.52 48.46
CA GLU A 891 -16.37 -0.13 48.72
C GLU A 891 -17.54 0.86 48.70
N ALA A 892 -18.64 0.55 48.01
CA ALA A 892 -19.79 1.46 47.89
C ALA A 892 -20.77 1.40 49.06
N ILE A 893 -20.61 0.44 49.98
CA ILE A 893 -21.44 0.37 51.18
C ILE A 893 -21.33 1.69 51.94
N ASP A 894 -22.47 2.31 52.19
CA ASP A 894 -22.66 3.71 52.61
C ASP A 894 -21.84 4.20 53.82
N THR A 895 -21.50 3.34 54.79
CA THR A 895 -20.81 3.76 56.02
C THR A 895 -19.70 2.79 56.42
N ALA A 896 -18.62 3.32 57.03
CA ALA A 896 -17.55 2.50 57.60
C ALA A 896 -18.05 1.45 58.61
N ALA A 897 -19.08 1.78 59.39
CA ALA A 897 -19.70 0.85 60.34
C ALA A 897 -20.41 -0.31 59.62
N ASN A 898 -21.14 -0.02 58.54
CA ASN A 898 -21.78 -1.06 57.73
C ASN A 898 -20.73 -1.93 57.02
N ARG A 899 -19.67 -1.33 56.42
CA ARG A 899 -18.55 -2.08 55.85
C ARG A 899 -17.90 -3.02 56.85
N ALA A 900 -17.56 -2.53 58.04
CA ALA A 900 -16.97 -3.36 59.10
C ALA A 900 -17.89 -4.52 59.50
N LYS A 901 -19.20 -4.29 59.59
CA LYS A 901 -20.19 -5.33 59.90
C LYS A 901 -20.34 -6.36 58.76
N VAL A 902 -20.39 -5.93 57.51
CA VAL A 902 -20.45 -6.82 56.34
C VAL A 902 -19.17 -7.66 56.22
N MET A 903 -17.99 -7.04 56.35
CA MET A 903 -16.72 -7.77 56.33
C MET A 903 -16.65 -8.80 57.45
N LYS A 904 -17.08 -8.44 58.67
CA LYS A 904 -17.15 -9.38 59.78
C LYS A 904 -18.09 -10.56 59.48
N LEU A 905 -19.29 -10.31 58.96
CA LEU A 905 -20.23 -11.37 58.58
C LEU A 905 -19.67 -12.28 57.49
N ALA A 906 -18.98 -11.70 56.51
CA ALA A 906 -18.34 -12.44 55.44
C ALA A 906 -17.21 -13.35 55.97
N LEU A 907 -16.31 -12.80 56.78
CA LEU A 907 -15.22 -13.56 57.39
C LEU A 907 -15.72 -14.63 58.36
N ASP A 908 -16.78 -14.36 59.14
CA ASP A 908 -17.39 -15.34 60.03
C ASP A 908 -18.01 -16.51 59.24
N PHE A 909 -18.67 -16.24 58.11
CA PHE A 909 -19.21 -17.27 57.23
C PHE A 909 -18.09 -18.12 56.60
N LEU A 910 -17.03 -17.47 56.14
CA LEU A 910 -15.88 -18.09 55.49
C LEU A 910 -14.96 -18.81 56.48
N ARG A 911 -15.00 -18.46 57.77
CA ARG A 911 -14.15 -19.06 58.80
C ARG A 911 -14.34 -20.58 58.83
N PRO A 912 -13.30 -21.37 58.54
CA PRO A 912 -13.44 -22.81 58.49
C PRO A 912 -13.44 -23.40 59.90
N THR A 913 -14.38 -24.31 60.17
CA THR A 913 -14.29 -25.19 61.34
C THR A 913 -13.17 -26.22 61.16
N LEU A 914 -12.70 -26.85 62.24
CA LEU A 914 -11.70 -27.93 62.15
C LEU A 914 -12.14 -29.09 61.23
N ALA A 915 -13.43 -29.42 61.25
CA ALA A 915 -14.00 -30.45 60.36
C ALA A 915 -13.97 -30.03 58.88
N GLU A 916 -14.19 -28.75 58.59
CA GLU A 916 -14.10 -28.20 57.24
C GLU A 916 -12.65 -28.10 56.74
N ARG A 917 -11.68 -27.80 57.61
CA ARG A 917 -10.24 -27.86 57.30
C ARG A 917 -9.82 -29.28 56.94
N ALA A 918 -10.29 -30.27 57.70
CA ALA A 918 -10.03 -31.67 57.39
C ALA A 918 -10.73 -32.11 56.09
N SER A 919 -11.91 -31.57 55.78
CA SER A 919 -12.57 -31.81 54.49
C SER A 919 -11.79 -31.19 53.31
N ARG A 920 -11.10 -30.06 53.54
CA ARG A 920 -10.21 -29.44 52.54
C ARG A 920 -9.04 -30.35 52.16
N LEU A 921 -8.50 -31.15 53.09
CA LEU A 921 -7.48 -32.17 52.74
C LEU A 921 -8.00 -33.22 51.75
N ALA A 922 -9.23 -33.68 51.92
CA ALA A 922 -9.84 -34.62 50.97
C ALA A 922 -10.03 -33.99 49.58
N ALA A 923 -10.37 -32.69 49.52
CA ALA A 923 -10.48 -31.96 48.26
C ALA A 923 -9.11 -31.79 47.57
N MET A 924 -8.06 -31.44 48.32
CA MET A 924 -6.69 -31.37 47.81
C MET A 924 -6.21 -32.71 47.28
N ASP A 925 -6.55 -33.81 47.95
CA ASP A 925 -6.22 -35.14 47.46
C ASP A 925 -7.00 -35.56 46.21
N ALA A 926 -8.27 -35.18 46.08
CA ALA A 926 -8.99 -35.39 44.84
C ALA A 926 -8.31 -34.63 43.68
N MET A 927 -7.83 -33.41 43.94
CA MET A 927 -7.06 -32.63 42.97
C MET A 927 -5.74 -33.32 42.62
N ARG A 928 -5.00 -33.85 43.60
CA ARG A 928 -3.80 -34.66 43.37
C ARG A 928 -4.09 -35.85 42.45
N GLN A 929 -5.14 -36.62 42.72
CA GLN A 929 -5.46 -37.82 41.94
C GLN A 929 -5.85 -37.48 40.49
N ALA A 930 -6.47 -36.32 40.28
CA ALA A 930 -6.84 -35.83 38.96
C ALA A 930 -5.65 -35.18 38.22
N ALA A 931 -4.59 -34.77 38.92
CA ALA A 931 -3.45 -34.09 38.34
C ALA A 931 -2.53 -35.05 37.54
N PRO A 932 -1.86 -34.56 36.47
CA PRO A 932 -0.85 -35.32 35.75
C PRO A 932 0.25 -35.83 36.69
N ALA A 933 0.88 -36.96 36.36
CA ALA A 933 1.91 -37.58 37.20
C ALA A 933 3.04 -36.60 37.60
N ALA A 934 3.41 -35.67 36.72
CA ALA A 934 4.40 -34.63 36.97
C ALA A 934 4.01 -33.65 38.09
N GLU A 935 2.70 -33.44 38.32
CA GLU A 935 2.19 -32.52 39.34
C GLU A 935 1.75 -33.22 40.64
N GLN A 936 1.60 -34.54 40.65
CA GLN A 936 1.17 -35.27 41.85
C GLN A 936 2.10 -35.04 43.04
N THR A 937 3.42 -34.99 42.80
CA THR A 937 4.42 -34.69 43.83
C THR A 937 4.22 -33.33 44.49
N ARG A 938 3.82 -32.33 43.71
CA ARG A 938 3.49 -31.00 44.22
C ARG A 938 2.30 -31.06 45.15
N TRP A 939 1.20 -31.67 44.71
CA TRP A 939 -0.01 -31.79 45.52
C TRP A 939 0.22 -32.61 46.79
N MET A 940 1.05 -33.67 46.73
CA MET A 940 1.48 -34.42 47.92
C MET A 940 2.16 -33.51 48.96
N ALA A 941 3.06 -32.63 48.52
CA ALA A 941 3.75 -31.71 49.42
C ALA A 941 2.80 -30.66 50.03
N LEU A 942 1.86 -30.14 49.24
CA LEU A 942 0.83 -29.21 49.72
C LEU A 942 -0.08 -29.88 50.76
N GLU A 943 -0.54 -31.10 50.50
CA GLU A 943 -1.32 -31.91 51.44
C GLU A 943 -0.56 -32.14 52.75
N GLU A 944 0.71 -32.57 52.69
CA GLU A 944 1.52 -32.84 53.88
C GLU A 944 1.72 -31.57 54.73
N SER A 945 2.01 -30.43 54.09
CA SER A 945 2.15 -29.14 54.79
C SER A 945 0.85 -28.71 55.46
N TYR A 946 -0.29 -28.88 54.77
CA TYR A 946 -1.59 -28.55 55.33
C TYR A 946 -2.02 -29.52 56.44
N GLU A 947 -1.68 -30.81 56.33
CA GLU A 947 -1.92 -31.83 57.34
C GLU A 947 -1.21 -31.51 58.66
N LYS A 948 0.06 -31.08 58.59
CA LYS A 948 0.85 -30.66 59.77
C LYS A 948 0.27 -29.41 60.43
N LEU A 949 -0.20 -28.44 59.64
CA LEU A 949 -0.86 -27.24 60.16
C LEU A 949 -2.09 -27.61 61.00
N ILE A 950 -2.97 -28.45 60.45
CA ILE A 950 -4.19 -28.88 61.15
C ILE A 950 -3.83 -29.69 62.40
N ALA A 951 -2.81 -30.55 62.36
CA ALA A 951 -2.39 -31.34 63.52
C ALA A 951 -1.92 -30.45 64.68
N GLY A 952 -1.21 -29.36 64.39
CA GLY A 952 -0.82 -28.36 65.40
C GLY A 952 -2.03 -27.64 66.02
N GLU A 953 -2.99 -27.21 65.19
CA GLU A 953 -4.22 -26.59 65.68
C GLU A 953 -5.04 -27.55 66.55
N LEU A 954 -5.14 -28.83 66.15
CA LEU A 954 -5.86 -29.87 66.87
C LEU A 954 -5.30 -30.11 68.28
N ALA A 955 -3.98 -30.09 68.43
CA ALA A 955 -3.31 -30.26 69.73
C ALA A 955 -3.72 -29.16 70.74
N SER A 956 -4.17 -28.00 70.24
CA SER A 956 -4.65 -26.87 71.04
C SER A 956 -6.18 -26.73 71.09
N ALA A 957 -6.94 -27.64 70.46
CA ALA A 957 -8.38 -27.51 70.28
C ALA A 957 -9.23 -28.00 71.47
N SER A 958 -10.49 -27.58 71.52
CA SER A 958 -11.44 -28.03 72.56
C SER A 958 -11.76 -29.54 72.44
N ALA A 959 -12.14 -30.18 73.55
CA ALA A 959 -12.52 -31.60 73.54
C ALA A 959 -13.69 -31.92 72.59
N ALA A 960 -14.61 -30.97 72.40
CA ALA A 960 -15.74 -31.11 71.48
C ALA A 960 -15.30 -31.08 70.01
N ASP A 961 -14.33 -30.24 69.67
CA ASP A 961 -13.78 -30.17 68.32
C ASP A 961 -12.90 -31.38 68.00
N GLN A 962 -12.11 -31.85 68.98
CA GLN A 962 -11.36 -33.10 68.88
C GLN A 962 -12.30 -34.30 68.65
N ALA A 963 -13.43 -34.36 69.36
CA ALA A 963 -14.42 -35.43 69.18
C ALA A 963 -15.07 -35.42 67.78
N ARG A 964 -15.45 -34.23 67.28
CA ARG A 964 -15.99 -34.06 65.92
C ARG A 964 -14.97 -34.46 64.84
N LEU A 965 -13.70 -34.13 65.05
CA LEU A 965 -12.66 -34.48 64.11
C LEU A 965 -12.38 -35.99 64.11
N ARG A 966 -12.43 -36.67 65.26
CA ARG A 966 -12.28 -38.14 65.33
C ARG A 966 -13.34 -38.88 64.50
N ASP A 967 -14.60 -38.43 64.52
CA ASP A 967 -15.66 -39.00 63.67
C ASP A 967 -15.36 -38.81 62.17
N LEU A 968 -14.87 -37.62 61.80
CA LEU A 968 -14.49 -37.33 60.42
C LEU A 968 -13.27 -38.14 59.95
N LEU A 969 -12.26 -38.30 60.79
CA LEU A 969 -11.04 -39.07 60.51
C LEU A 969 -11.30 -40.58 60.38
N ALA A 970 -12.41 -41.08 60.95
CA ALA A 970 -12.84 -42.47 60.79
C ALA A 970 -13.42 -42.76 59.38
N ARG A 971 -13.70 -41.71 58.58
CA ARG A 971 -14.26 -41.87 57.23
C ARG A 971 -13.20 -42.40 56.24
N PRO A 972 -13.57 -43.24 55.26
CA PRO A 972 -12.62 -43.84 54.30
C PRO A 972 -11.76 -42.81 53.55
N ALA A 973 -12.34 -41.67 53.17
CA ALA A 973 -11.63 -40.60 52.46
C ALA A 973 -10.45 -40.00 53.27
N MET A 974 -10.51 -40.08 54.60
CA MET A 974 -9.52 -39.51 55.51
C MET A 974 -8.49 -40.52 56.03
N ALA A 975 -8.65 -41.82 55.72
CA ALA A 975 -7.86 -42.90 56.33
C ALA A 975 -6.34 -42.84 56.06
N LYS A 976 -5.92 -42.09 55.02
CA LYS A 976 -4.54 -41.93 54.57
C LYS A 976 -3.75 -40.80 55.21
N PHE A 977 -4.42 -39.85 55.88
CA PHE A 977 -3.77 -38.73 56.57
C PHE A 977 -3.28 -39.19 57.94
N ARG A 978 -2.06 -39.75 57.97
CA ARG A 978 -1.48 -40.45 59.13
C ARG A 978 -1.09 -39.50 60.27
N ILE A 979 -0.60 -38.30 59.96
CA ILE A 979 -0.14 -37.31 60.95
C ILE A 979 -1.32 -36.86 61.82
N LEU A 980 -2.47 -36.61 61.19
CA LEU A 980 -3.70 -36.23 61.89
C LEU A 980 -4.26 -37.34 62.79
N ARG A 981 -4.11 -38.60 62.38
CA ARG A 981 -4.56 -39.74 63.19
C ARG A 981 -3.73 -39.92 64.46
N THR A 982 -2.41 -39.71 64.38
CA THR A 982 -1.53 -39.78 65.55
C THR A 982 -1.70 -38.61 66.52
N ALA A 983 -2.07 -37.42 66.02
CA ALA A 983 -2.30 -36.24 66.87
C ALA A 983 -3.67 -36.23 67.58
N GLY A 984 -4.64 -37.01 67.09
CA GLY A 984 -6.00 -37.09 67.64
C GLY A 984 -6.25 -38.25 68.63
N GLN A 985 -5.29 -39.17 68.75
CA GLN A 985 -5.20 -40.21 69.79
C GLN A 985 -4.58 -39.61 71.05
#